data_AF-A0A924PFN9-F1
#
_entry.id   AF-A0A924PFN9-F1
#
_cell.length_a   1.000
_cell.length_b   1.000
_cell.length_c   1.000
_cell.angle_alpha   90.00
_cell.angle_beta   90.00
_cell.angle_gamma   90.00
#
_symmetry.space_group_name_H-M   'P 1'
#
loop_
_entity.id
_entity.type
_entity.pdbx_description
1 polymer ?
#
loop_
_entity_poly.entity_id
_entity_poly.type
_entity_poly.pdbx_seq_one_letter_code
_entity_poly.pdbx_strand_id
1 'polypeptide(L)'
;MWVKSGKSERGVMLATAVLFLASFSTSAFAATAAVDPSQFNPGTPANSARLGALGQLFTSCNMNRLSTMITAVAQGGKGALPGLSIDAKCDMSDPGVTEEPDCKLLANDADFKKMMAREKKAIAGYSCQKTKIAAINAELSCLSDQASQLTQQLGSLGELYNKNLAEMGQYVTARDAEIADRQTQMGKGNEILNGNPGTGKMGLLAAKAMLDALVTQPSSGDPSKPNSPSDFKAAQKINADMRTQMTELIANRTIGLANDCFQKTTSPSFQCVRNGPPVSATAYAACRFEQNQHLGVNGHRENDATTSATAAGAKNGLQSILDEMASEISVDPNIPMSDADTMKVAAAGGNVIHTPQELAEKYQARLAAYDGKGLKISTFLMNQFQGCYKKAVTKVNVERSQKTSAIGKNQTQIAANEANLSANIYAKIEALGKSYELAMTSLTGSHWPLNTAGCQNAAPAIQASCLDKAFENIRSTSNGQDTKSLTTITLAGANPKSAFSIQCRGLDGCVVSMQAVMRNLNDETNKLNTAKKDYIQKANASTLAFTQKVATSLGPQSQQLLDKQNKLNSALAALGISSPIKLKPVQSESLTLDANGLYKNPTSINNVVGSLMKPPMLDVTGDDFAEAQVSTADKTKEVDTNLGKLTDMLSRLPALRKDCANAAIAKASEGIEDIVDKLAEDCAWSSSFCTDQRKDSVGRLSANLNQILDTGNSQGLETDSGTILASGIRGACPDNPDTETTNQKERCAWGSKADSTFSERQKLQKNYSDATSCVAPVATKPSGKVSATDVSQKQMDELTRKNLCTSNAAAYKDQLDALKETCAKIDKAKDSPRACEAAYSRAEGKARAISTATRNATSSSSGVK
;
A
#
# COMPACT_ATOMS: atom_id res chain seq x y z
N MET A 1 -62.05 -43.02 23.31
CA MET A 1 -61.65 -42.57 24.65
C MET A 1 -60.17 -42.91 24.85
N TRP A 2 -59.35 -41.87 24.82
CA TRP A 2 -57.95 -41.69 25.27
C TRP A 2 -56.90 -42.82 25.18
N VAL A 3 -55.95 -42.58 24.26
CA VAL A 3 -54.60 -43.14 24.18
C VAL A 3 -53.68 -42.43 25.20
N LYS A 4 -52.83 -43.19 25.92
CA LYS A 4 -51.66 -42.65 26.62
C LYS A 4 -50.45 -43.55 26.39
N SER A 5 -49.55 -43.11 25.50
CA SER A 5 -48.12 -43.40 25.62
C SER A 5 -47.37 -42.15 25.11
N GLY A 6 -46.40 -41.67 25.88
CA GLY A 6 -45.66 -40.45 25.53
C GLY A 6 -44.69 -39.97 26.61
N LYS A 7 -43.47 -40.53 26.59
CA LYS A 7 -42.20 -39.92 27.06
C LYS A 7 -41.08 -40.60 26.24
N SER A 8 -39.98 -39.99 25.82
CA SER A 8 -39.58 -38.61 25.52
C SER A 8 -38.14 -38.75 24.97
N GLU A 9 -37.97 -38.92 23.65
CA GLU A 9 -36.65 -39.05 22.98
C GLU A 9 -36.23 -37.78 22.22
N ARG A 10 -36.64 -36.59 22.67
CA ARG A 10 -36.26 -35.30 22.02
C ARG A 10 -35.01 -34.63 22.60
N GLY A 11 -34.33 -35.25 23.56
CA GLY A 11 -33.20 -34.62 24.28
C GLY A 11 -31.81 -34.79 23.65
N VAL A 12 -31.60 -35.77 22.77
CA VAL A 12 -30.23 -36.18 22.38
C VAL A 12 -29.79 -35.65 21.01
N MET A 13 -30.71 -35.28 20.11
CA MET A 13 -30.33 -34.78 18.77
C MET A 13 -29.90 -33.30 18.72
N LEU A 14 -30.25 -32.48 19.73
CA LEU A 14 -29.85 -31.07 19.72
C LEU A 14 -28.42 -30.82 20.21
N ALA A 15 -27.86 -31.73 21.04
CA ALA A 15 -26.53 -31.53 21.63
C ALA A 15 -25.38 -31.78 20.64
N THR A 16 -25.56 -32.66 19.66
CA THR A 16 -24.51 -33.03 18.70
C THR A 16 -24.31 -32.00 17.58
N ALA A 17 -25.35 -31.22 17.25
CA ALA A 17 -25.24 -30.13 16.27
C ALA A 17 -24.49 -28.90 16.81
N VAL A 18 -24.51 -28.68 18.13
CA VAL A 18 -23.84 -27.53 18.76
C VAL A 18 -22.34 -27.77 18.96
N LEU A 19 -21.92 -29.03 19.15
CA LEU A 19 -20.50 -29.37 19.32
C LEU A 19 -19.67 -29.33 18.02
N PHE A 20 -20.28 -29.50 16.84
CA PHE A 20 -19.58 -29.40 15.55
C PHE A 20 -19.38 -27.94 15.08
N LEU A 21 -20.17 -26.99 15.60
CA LEU A 21 -20.02 -25.56 15.30
C LEU A 21 -18.87 -24.89 16.07
N ALA A 22 -18.42 -25.49 17.18
CA ALA A 22 -17.32 -24.96 18.00
C ALA A 22 -15.91 -25.24 17.44
N SER A 23 -15.80 -26.11 16.42
CA SER A 23 -14.53 -26.51 15.81
C SER A 23 -14.22 -25.82 14.47
N PHE A 24 -14.95 -24.76 14.11
CA PHE A 24 -14.39 -23.73 13.23
C PHE A 24 -13.33 -22.97 14.02
N SER A 25 -12.21 -23.65 14.28
CA SER A 25 -10.95 -22.99 14.56
C SER A 25 -10.78 -21.97 13.45
N THR A 26 -10.84 -20.69 13.81
CA THR A 26 -10.24 -19.61 13.04
C THR A 26 -8.91 -20.13 12.53
N SER A 27 -8.87 -20.59 11.29
CA SER A 27 -7.62 -20.98 10.65
C SER A 27 -6.77 -19.74 10.79
N ALA A 28 -5.64 -19.90 11.47
CA ALA A 28 -4.68 -18.85 11.71
C ALA A 28 -4.18 -18.38 10.34
N PHE A 29 -4.94 -17.49 9.70
CA PHE A 29 -4.32 -16.50 8.86
C PHE A 29 -3.26 -15.90 9.74
N ALA A 30 -2.01 -15.91 9.27
CA ALA A 30 -1.02 -15.00 9.75
C ALA A 30 -1.60 -13.62 9.47
N ALA A 31 -2.44 -13.13 10.39
CA ALA A 31 -2.87 -11.77 10.44
C ALA A 31 -1.55 -11.03 10.45
N THR A 32 -1.23 -10.37 9.34
CA THR A 32 -0.25 -9.30 9.36
C THR A 32 -0.70 -8.44 10.52
N ALA A 33 0.05 -8.53 11.63
CA ALA A 33 -0.36 -7.93 12.88
C ALA A 33 -0.70 -6.48 12.53
N ALA A 34 -1.94 -6.09 12.81
CA ALA A 34 -2.39 -4.76 12.45
C ALA A 34 -1.34 -3.79 12.99
N VAL A 35 -0.78 -2.96 12.11
CA VAL A 35 0.07 -1.86 12.57
C VAL A 35 -0.86 -1.04 13.45
N ASP A 36 -0.63 -1.09 14.76
CA ASP A 36 -1.50 -0.41 15.71
C ASP A 36 -1.51 1.08 15.30
N PRO A 37 -2.68 1.68 14.98
CA PRO A 37 -2.75 3.11 14.70
C PRO A 37 -2.10 3.96 15.80
N SER A 38 -2.03 3.43 17.02
CA SER A 38 -1.31 4.04 18.13
C SER A 38 0.21 4.10 17.94
N GLN A 39 0.81 3.43 16.94
CA GLN A 39 2.23 3.63 16.61
C GLN A 39 2.50 5.02 16.01
N PHE A 40 1.46 5.65 15.45
CA PHE A 40 1.47 7.08 15.12
C PHE A 40 1.35 7.97 16.36
N ASN A 41 1.13 7.40 17.54
CA ASN A 41 1.07 8.18 18.76
C ASN A 41 2.47 8.78 19.01
N PRO A 42 2.58 10.11 19.13
CA PRO A 42 3.86 10.77 19.40
C PRO A 42 4.48 10.40 20.76
N GLY A 43 3.81 9.58 21.58
CA GLY A 43 4.37 8.96 22.78
C GLY A 43 5.21 7.71 22.53
N THR A 44 5.27 7.16 21.30
CA THR A 44 6.18 6.05 21.04
C THR A 44 7.64 6.50 21.22
N PRO A 45 8.54 5.66 21.77
CA PRO A 45 9.92 6.06 22.05
C PRO A 45 10.67 6.60 20.82
N ALA A 46 10.40 6.04 19.64
CA ALA A 46 11.00 6.48 18.38
C ALA A 46 10.53 7.89 17.94
N ASN A 47 9.24 8.18 18.07
CA ASN A 47 8.67 9.48 17.68
C ASN A 47 8.99 10.56 18.70
N SER A 48 8.96 10.22 19.99
CA SER A 48 9.31 11.15 21.08
C SER A 48 10.79 11.53 21.08
N ALA A 49 11.71 10.59 20.81
CA ALA A 49 13.13 10.90 20.68
C ALA A 49 13.41 11.84 19.50
N ARG A 50 12.75 11.62 18.35
CA ARG A 50 12.87 12.50 17.18
C ARG A 50 12.27 13.88 17.43
N LEU A 51 11.08 13.95 18.03
CA LEU A 51 10.45 15.22 18.43
C LEU A 51 11.28 15.99 19.47
N GLY A 52 11.91 15.27 20.42
CA GLY A 52 12.82 15.86 21.40
C GLY A 52 14.07 16.46 20.76
N ALA A 53 14.62 15.81 19.73
CA ALA A 53 15.75 16.33 18.96
C ALA A 53 15.40 17.61 18.17
N LEU A 54 14.13 17.79 17.75
CA LEU A 54 13.70 19.01 17.08
C LEU A 54 13.89 20.24 17.99
N GLY A 55 13.56 20.13 19.28
CA GLY A 55 13.55 21.25 20.23
C GLY A 55 14.88 21.97 20.45
N GLN A 56 16.03 21.39 20.08
CA GLN A 56 17.35 21.93 20.41
C GLN A 56 18.02 22.77 19.31
N LEU A 57 17.45 22.83 18.09
CA LEU A 57 18.06 23.50 16.93
C LEU A 57 18.51 24.95 17.18
N PHE A 58 17.75 25.72 17.97
CA PHE A 58 18.01 27.14 18.11
C PHE A 58 19.09 27.50 19.14
N THR A 59 19.57 26.51 19.91
CA THR A 59 20.62 26.71 20.91
C THR A 59 22.03 26.70 20.32
N SER A 60 22.24 26.10 19.14
CA SER A 60 23.56 25.89 18.53
C SER A 60 24.18 27.15 17.90
N CYS A 61 23.37 28.14 17.53
CA CYS A 61 23.87 29.41 17.01
C CYS A 61 24.30 30.41 18.10
N ASN A 62 24.15 30.09 19.38
CA ASN A 62 24.37 31.07 20.43
C ASN A 62 25.88 31.33 20.62
N MET A 63 26.30 32.54 20.24
CA MET A 63 27.44 33.31 20.77
C MET A 63 28.88 32.84 20.49
N ASN A 64 29.18 31.57 20.24
CA ASN A 64 30.60 31.15 20.17
C ASN A 64 31.37 31.71 18.96
N ARG A 65 30.74 31.86 17.78
CA ARG A 65 31.37 32.45 16.58
C ARG A 65 31.50 33.97 16.66
N LEU A 66 30.47 34.65 17.15
CA LEU A 66 30.50 36.10 17.32
C LEU A 66 31.50 36.50 18.42
N SER A 67 31.55 35.75 19.52
CA SER A 67 32.55 35.90 20.58
C SER A 67 33.97 35.74 20.03
N THR A 68 34.25 34.73 19.20
CA THR A 68 35.59 34.54 18.62
C THR A 68 35.96 35.64 17.63
N MET A 69 35.04 36.12 16.79
CA MET A 69 35.30 37.26 15.91
C MET A 69 35.51 38.57 16.68
N ILE A 70 34.68 38.85 17.70
CA ILE A 70 34.84 40.02 18.56
C ILE A 70 36.18 39.96 19.30
N THR A 71 36.60 38.77 19.76
CA THR A 71 37.89 38.58 20.43
C THR A 71 39.07 38.78 19.46
N ALA A 72 38.95 38.34 18.21
CA ALA A 72 39.98 38.55 17.18
C ALA A 72 40.13 40.03 16.78
N VAL A 73 39.01 40.77 16.68
CA VAL A 73 39.03 42.22 16.40
C VAL A 73 39.55 43.02 17.60
N ALA A 74 39.18 42.64 18.82
CA ALA A 74 39.67 43.27 20.04
C ALA A 74 41.18 43.05 20.29
N GLN A 75 41.76 41.95 19.78
CA GLN A 75 43.20 41.67 19.88
C GLN A 75 44.05 42.47 18.88
N GLY A 76 43.44 43.03 17.82
CA GLY A 76 44.14 43.81 16.78
C GLY A 76 44.29 45.31 17.04
N GLY A 77 43.61 45.87 18.04
CA GLY A 77 43.64 47.32 18.33
C GLY A 77 43.64 47.61 19.83
N LYS A 78 44.60 48.41 20.30
CA LYS A 78 44.62 48.94 21.68
C LYS A 78 43.45 49.94 21.84
N GLY A 79 42.27 49.40 22.13
CA GLY A 79 41.03 50.13 22.32
C GLY A 79 39.87 49.15 22.21
N ALA A 80 39.52 48.49 23.31
CA ALA A 80 38.35 47.62 23.36
C ALA A 80 37.11 48.47 23.04
N LEU A 81 36.52 48.26 21.86
CA LEU A 81 35.18 48.78 21.54
C LEU A 81 34.18 48.05 22.45
N PRO A 82 33.57 48.71 23.44
CA PRO A 82 32.64 48.06 24.34
C PRO A 82 31.32 47.81 23.60
N GLY A 83 30.85 46.56 23.57
CA GLY A 83 29.47 46.22 23.21
C GLY A 83 29.13 46.23 21.72
N LEU A 84 29.81 45.40 20.93
CA LEU A 84 29.43 45.12 19.54
C LEU A 84 28.24 44.14 19.48
N SER A 85 27.05 44.64 19.80
CA SER A 85 25.77 44.01 19.44
C SER A 85 25.33 44.51 18.07
N ILE A 86 24.52 43.74 17.34
CA ILE A 86 23.75 44.24 16.18
C ILE A 86 22.86 45.45 16.54
N ASP A 87 22.58 45.64 17.84
CA ASP A 87 21.85 46.77 18.40
C ASP A 87 22.73 48.01 18.66
N ALA A 88 24.05 47.93 18.44
CA ALA A 88 24.97 49.05 18.63
C ALA A 88 24.64 50.21 17.68
N LYS A 89 24.60 51.43 18.20
CA LYS A 89 24.47 52.66 17.42
C LYS A 89 25.87 53.14 17.03
N CYS A 90 26.12 53.25 15.73
CA CYS A 90 27.35 53.87 15.23
C CYS A 90 27.13 55.38 15.12
N ASP A 91 27.98 56.16 15.78
CA ASP A 91 27.93 57.62 15.67
C ASP A 91 28.43 58.04 14.29
N MET A 92 27.48 58.38 13.42
CA MET A 92 27.72 58.91 12.08
C MET A 92 27.40 60.41 12.00
N SER A 93 27.41 61.12 13.14
CA SER A 93 27.09 62.55 13.16
C SER A 93 28.05 63.40 12.33
N ASP A 94 29.19 62.82 11.94
CA ASP A 94 30.22 63.50 11.18
C ASP A 94 30.77 62.58 10.08
N PRO A 95 30.33 62.73 8.82
CA PRO A 95 30.69 61.82 7.72
C PRO A 95 32.15 61.96 7.25
N GLY A 96 32.94 62.84 7.88
CA GLY A 96 34.26 63.26 7.41
C GLY A 96 34.16 64.35 6.36
N VAL A 97 35.31 64.93 5.98
CA VAL A 97 35.41 65.92 4.91
C VAL A 97 35.61 65.18 3.59
N THR A 98 34.66 65.28 2.65
CA THR A 98 34.81 64.62 1.33
C THR A 98 35.53 65.48 0.30
N GLU A 99 35.78 66.76 0.62
CA GLU A 99 36.47 67.72 -0.24
C GLU A 99 37.92 67.90 0.20
N GLU A 100 38.82 68.07 -0.76
CA GLU A 100 40.24 68.27 -0.47
C GLU A 100 40.41 69.58 0.32
N PRO A 101 41.03 69.53 1.52
CA PRO A 101 41.06 70.67 2.42
C PRO A 101 41.89 71.82 1.84
N ASP A 102 41.30 73.02 1.78
CA ASP A 102 41.98 74.25 1.36
C ASP A 102 43.18 74.54 2.30
N CYS A 103 44.32 74.94 1.71
CA CYS A 103 45.51 75.39 2.42
C CYS A 103 45.23 76.46 3.49
N LYS A 104 44.17 77.27 3.34
CA LYS A 104 43.73 78.22 4.37
C LYS A 104 43.32 77.55 5.69
N LEU A 105 42.65 76.39 5.62
CA LEU A 105 42.20 75.63 6.79
C LEU A 105 43.35 74.82 7.43
N LEU A 106 44.33 74.42 6.63
CA LEU A 106 45.48 73.64 7.08
C LEU A 106 46.58 74.49 7.75
N ALA A 107 46.60 75.81 7.50
CA ALA A 107 47.58 76.74 8.09
C ALA A 107 47.34 76.99 9.60
N ASN A 108 46.10 76.84 10.08
CA ASN A 108 45.76 77.00 11.50
C ASN A 108 45.85 75.65 12.24
N ASP A 109 46.71 75.55 13.27
CA ASP A 109 46.90 74.32 14.04
C ASP A 109 45.62 73.83 14.75
N ALA A 110 44.77 74.76 15.21
CA ALA A 110 43.50 74.43 15.85
C ALA A 110 42.50 73.83 14.86
N ASP A 111 42.43 74.35 13.64
CA ASP A 111 41.53 73.85 12.60
C ASP A 111 42.04 72.53 11.99
N PHE A 112 43.36 72.38 11.84
CA PHE A 112 43.98 71.10 11.50
C PHE A 112 43.69 70.01 12.55
N LYS A 113 43.83 70.32 13.85
CA LYS A 113 43.50 69.38 14.94
C LYS A 113 42.02 69.03 14.95
N LYS A 114 41.12 69.99 14.72
CA LYS A 114 39.68 69.73 14.58
C LYS A 114 39.38 68.83 13.38
N MET A 115 40.04 69.06 12.24
CA MET A 115 39.90 68.23 11.04
C MET A 115 40.42 66.81 11.29
N MET A 116 41.60 66.66 11.88
CA MET A 116 42.14 65.35 12.30
C MET A 116 41.22 64.62 13.29
N ALA A 117 40.61 65.34 14.23
CA ALA A 117 39.65 64.77 15.18
C ALA A 117 38.35 64.35 14.50
N ARG A 118 37.85 65.17 13.56
CA ARG A 118 36.69 64.89 12.70
C ARG A 118 36.90 63.65 11.83
N GLU A 119 38.05 63.55 11.17
CA GLU A 119 38.43 62.38 10.36
C GLU A 119 38.57 61.11 11.21
N LYS A 120 39.23 61.19 12.37
CA LYS A 120 39.30 60.07 13.31
C LYS A 120 37.92 59.64 13.80
N LYS A 121 37.01 60.60 14.04
CA LYS A 121 35.62 60.33 14.43
C LYS A 121 34.86 59.63 13.31
N ALA A 122 35.00 60.09 12.07
CA ALA A 122 34.39 59.47 10.89
C ALA A 122 34.92 58.05 10.66
N ILE A 123 36.24 57.84 10.76
CA ILE A 123 36.87 56.51 10.67
C ILE A 123 36.32 55.57 11.76
N ALA A 124 36.16 56.05 12.99
CA ALA A 124 35.55 55.27 14.07
C ALA A 124 34.08 54.92 13.77
N GLY A 125 33.31 55.87 13.19
CA GLY A 125 31.93 55.65 12.74
C GLY A 125 31.82 54.58 11.66
N TYR A 126 32.61 54.68 10.59
CA TYR A 126 32.65 53.69 9.51
C TYR A 126 33.22 52.33 9.97
N SER A 127 34.21 52.32 10.87
CA SER A 127 34.73 51.07 11.46
C SER A 127 33.68 50.35 12.32
N CYS A 128 32.87 51.12 13.06
CA CYS A 128 31.71 50.61 13.77
C CYS A 128 30.69 50.01 12.78
N GLN A 129 30.35 50.72 11.70
CA GLN A 129 29.43 50.22 10.67
C GLN A 129 29.94 48.92 10.03
N LYS A 130 31.23 48.85 9.65
CA LYS A 130 31.85 47.64 9.09
C LYS A 130 31.70 46.45 10.02
N THR A 131 31.99 46.65 11.30
CA THR A 131 31.89 45.58 12.31
C THR A 131 30.44 45.16 12.53
N LYS A 132 29.50 46.11 12.51
CA LYS A 132 28.06 45.85 12.59
C LYS A 132 27.56 45.06 11.37
N ILE A 133 27.99 45.39 10.16
CA ILE A 133 27.66 44.64 8.94
C ILE A 133 28.21 43.21 9.01
N ALA A 134 29.44 43.02 9.50
CA ALA A 134 30.02 41.70 9.70
C ALA A 134 29.21 40.86 10.71
N ALA A 135 28.77 41.46 11.82
CA ALA A 135 27.89 40.81 12.80
C ALA A 135 26.53 40.44 12.18
N ILE A 136 25.92 41.32 11.39
CA ILE A 136 24.66 41.05 10.67
C ILE A 136 24.85 39.90 9.66
N ASN A 137 25.97 39.85 8.93
CA ASN A 137 26.27 38.76 8.01
C ASN A 137 26.44 37.41 8.73
N ALA A 138 27.09 37.41 9.89
CA ALA A 138 27.21 36.21 10.71
C ALA A 138 25.84 35.72 11.20
N GLU A 139 24.97 36.63 11.64
CA GLU A 139 23.61 36.31 12.07
C GLU A 139 22.71 35.88 10.89
N LEU A 140 22.83 36.51 9.71
CA LEU A 140 22.15 36.10 8.48
C LEU A 140 22.54 34.68 8.05
N SER A 141 23.84 34.37 8.06
CA SER A 141 24.35 33.03 7.75
C SER A 141 23.85 32.00 8.76
N CYS A 142 23.89 32.33 10.06
CA CYS A 142 23.33 31.46 11.09
C CYS A 142 21.83 31.23 10.89
N LEU A 143 21.06 32.28 10.60
CA LEU A 143 19.61 32.16 10.42
C LEU A 143 19.27 31.30 9.20
N SER A 144 20.02 31.45 8.12
CA SER A 144 19.94 30.60 6.92
C SER A 144 20.27 29.13 7.24
N ASP A 145 21.33 28.88 8.02
CA ASP A 145 21.67 27.52 8.46
C ASP A 145 20.57 26.90 9.35
N GLN A 146 20.01 27.67 10.28
CA GLN A 146 18.91 27.23 11.15
C GLN A 146 17.64 26.92 10.34
N ALA A 147 17.32 27.76 9.37
CA ALA A 147 16.22 27.58 8.44
C ALA A 147 16.41 26.31 7.57
N SER A 148 17.62 26.08 7.06
CA SER A 148 17.97 24.89 6.30
C SER A 148 17.87 23.63 7.16
N GLN A 149 18.38 23.65 8.39
CA GLN A 149 18.26 22.53 9.32
C GLN A 149 16.81 22.23 9.71
N LEU A 150 15.98 23.24 9.95
CA LEU A 150 14.54 23.07 10.20
C LEU A 150 13.86 22.40 8.99
N THR A 151 14.20 22.84 7.78
CA THR A 151 13.69 22.25 6.52
C THR A 151 14.12 20.79 6.38
N GLN A 152 15.38 20.46 6.66
CA GLN A 152 15.88 19.08 6.64
C GLN A 152 15.20 18.19 7.68
N GLN A 153 14.98 18.72 8.89
CA GLN A 153 14.28 17.99 9.95
C GLN A 153 12.83 17.71 9.57
N LEU A 154 12.12 18.69 9.01
CA LEU A 154 10.78 18.48 8.48
C LEU A 154 10.77 17.51 7.29
N GLY A 155 11.79 17.52 6.44
CA GLY A 155 11.96 16.53 5.37
C GLY A 155 12.05 15.10 5.91
N SER A 156 12.88 14.86 6.93
CA SER A 156 13.00 13.55 7.60
C SER A 156 11.71 13.11 8.30
N LEU A 157 10.93 14.07 8.79
CA LEU A 157 9.61 13.83 9.35
C LEU A 157 8.61 13.49 8.26
N GLY A 158 8.70 14.13 7.09
CA GLY A 158 7.90 13.85 5.91
C GLY A 158 8.06 12.43 5.40
N GLU A 159 9.29 11.91 5.37
CA GLU A 159 9.54 10.50 5.02
C GLU A 159 8.85 9.53 5.99
N LEU A 160 8.96 9.78 7.30
CA LEU A 160 8.28 8.97 8.32
C LEU A 160 6.75 9.09 8.20
N TYR A 161 6.24 10.29 7.95
CA TYR A 161 4.82 10.57 7.77
C TYR A 161 4.26 9.78 6.57
N ASN A 162 4.93 9.88 5.42
CA ASN A 162 4.55 9.18 4.20
C ASN A 162 4.68 7.66 4.34
N LYS A 163 5.73 7.17 5.03
CA LYS A 163 5.89 5.75 5.32
C LYS A 163 4.72 5.22 6.14
N ASN A 164 4.36 5.90 7.22
CA ASN A 164 3.29 5.43 8.08
C ASN A 164 1.91 5.50 7.38
N LEU A 165 1.66 6.54 6.56
CA LEU A 165 0.45 6.60 5.71
C LEU A 165 0.41 5.43 4.70
N ALA A 166 1.55 5.08 4.10
CA ALA A 166 1.65 3.93 3.22
C ALA A 166 1.37 2.60 3.96
N GLU A 167 1.90 2.42 5.17
CA GLU A 167 1.63 1.25 6.02
C GLU A 167 0.13 1.14 6.38
N MET A 168 -0.52 2.27 6.69
CA MET A 168 -1.97 2.32 6.89
C MET A 168 -2.75 1.90 5.63
N GLY A 169 -2.32 2.38 4.45
CA GLY A 169 -2.91 2.01 3.16
C GLY A 169 -2.74 0.52 2.84
N GLN A 170 -1.59 -0.07 3.17
CA GLN A 170 -1.36 -1.51 3.03
C GLN A 170 -2.29 -2.34 3.91
N TYR A 171 -2.52 -1.93 5.16
CA TYR A 171 -3.45 -2.62 6.06
C TYR A 171 -4.88 -2.58 5.52
N VAL A 172 -5.36 -1.42 5.06
CA VAL A 172 -6.71 -1.31 4.47
C VAL A 172 -6.83 -2.16 3.21
N THR A 173 -5.81 -2.15 2.34
CA THR A 173 -5.77 -3.00 1.14
C THR A 173 -5.83 -4.49 1.47
N ALA A 174 -5.12 -4.93 2.52
CA ALA A 174 -5.17 -6.30 3.00
C ALA A 174 -6.57 -6.68 3.50
N ARG A 175 -7.27 -5.77 4.19
CA ARG A 175 -8.66 -5.98 4.61
C ARG A 175 -9.63 -6.02 3.44
N ASP A 176 -9.42 -5.20 2.41
CA ASP A 176 -10.24 -5.27 1.18
C ASP A 176 -10.08 -6.60 0.45
N ALA A 177 -8.85 -7.12 0.37
CA ALA A 177 -8.60 -8.44 -0.18
C ALA A 177 -9.31 -9.55 0.62
N GLU A 178 -9.32 -9.46 1.96
CA GLU A 178 -10.02 -10.41 2.83
C GLU A 178 -11.55 -10.33 2.67
N ILE A 179 -12.11 -9.11 2.55
CA ILE A 179 -13.53 -8.89 2.28
C ILE A 179 -13.92 -9.47 0.92
N ALA A 180 -13.14 -9.20 -0.14
CA ALA A 180 -13.38 -9.73 -1.48
C ALA A 180 -13.29 -11.27 -1.51
N ASP A 181 -12.38 -11.84 -0.72
CA ASP A 181 -12.24 -13.27 -0.55
C ASP A 181 -13.49 -13.91 0.07
N ARG A 182 -14.00 -13.35 1.17
CA ARG A 182 -15.24 -13.81 1.82
C ARG A 182 -16.46 -13.67 0.91
N GLN A 183 -16.55 -12.58 0.15
CA GLN A 183 -17.61 -12.39 -0.84
C GLN A 183 -17.54 -13.43 -1.97
N THR A 184 -16.33 -13.80 -2.41
CA THR A 184 -16.14 -14.87 -3.40
C THR A 184 -16.61 -16.22 -2.84
N GLN A 185 -16.27 -16.53 -1.59
CA GLN A 185 -16.72 -17.75 -0.91
C GLN A 185 -18.25 -17.77 -0.76
N MET A 186 -18.87 -16.64 -0.41
CA MET A 186 -20.33 -16.50 -0.37
C MET A 186 -20.96 -16.72 -1.75
N GLY A 187 -20.37 -16.17 -2.80
CA GLY A 187 -20.81 -16.39 -4.18
C GLY A 187 -20.79 -17.87 -4.56
N LYS A 188 -19.71 -18.59 -4.19
CA LYS A 188 -19.59 -20.04 -4.40
C LYS A 188 -20.57 -20.85 -3.55
N GLY A 189 -20.76 -20.48 -2.29
CA GLY A 189 -21.76 -21.10 -1.43
C GLY A 189 -23.17 -20.96 -1.98
N ASN A 190 -23.52 -19.76 -2.48
CA ASN A 190 -24.78 -19.50 -3.17
C ASN A 190 -24.94 -20.32 -4.45
N GLU A 191 -23.88 -20.44 -5.25
CA GLU A 191 -23.87 -21.25 -6.47
C GLU A 191 -24.14 -22.73 -6.16
N ILE A 192 -23.54 -23.27 -5.11
CA ILE A 192 -23.77 -24.66 -4.68
C ILE A 192 -25.18 -24.83 -4.11
N LEU A 193 -25.65 -23.89 -3.30
CA LEU A 193 -26.95 -24.00 -2.65
C LEU A 193 -28.12 -23.85 -3.64
N ASN A 194 -28.06 -22.84 -4.52
CA ASN A 194 -29.15 -22.45 -5.42
C ASN A 194 -28.96 -22.97 -6.85
N GLY A 195 -27.74 -23.37 -7.23
CA GLY A 195 -27.39 -23.77 -8.58
C GLY A 195 -26.84 -22.60 -9.39
N ASN A 196 -26.43 -22.91 -10.63
CA ASN A 196 -25.93 -21.93 -11.58
C ASN A 196 -26.75 -22.00 -12.88
N PRO A 197 -27.64 -21.03 -13.14
CA PRO A 197 -28.49 -21.05 -14.32
C PRO A 197 -27.68 -20.93 -15.62
N GLY A 198 -26.50 -20.30 -15.60
CA GLY A 198 -25.65 -20.16 -16.78
C GLY A 198 -24.95 -21.46 -17.21
N THR A 199 -24.77 -22.41 -16.28
CA THR A 199 -24.16 -23.73 -16.58
C THR A 199 -25.16 -24.87 -16.55
N GLY A 200 -26.41 -24.61 -16.13
CA GLY A 200 -27.42 -25.64 -15.91
C GLY A 200 -27.16 -26.53 -14.68
N LYS A 201 -26.16 -26.23 -13.85
CA LYS A 201 -25.87 -27.00 -12.63
C LYS A 201 -26.99 -26.80 -11.61
N MET A 202 -27.59 -27.91 -11.20
CA MET A 202 -28.62 -27.96 -10.16
C MET A 202 -27.99 -27.67 -8.78
N GLY A 203 -28.66 -26.83 -7.98
CA GLY A 203 -28.26 -26.54 -6.61
C GLY A 203 -28.77 -27.56 -5.60
N LEU A 204 -28.18 -27.59 -4.41
CA LEU A 204 -28.58 -28.49 -3.32
C LEU A 204 -30.07 -28.35 -2.95
N LEU A 205 -30.63 -27.15 -2.97
CA LEU A 205 -32.06 -26.93 -2.67
C LEU A 205 -32.99 -27.58 -3.70
N ALA A 206 -32.67 -27.42 -4.99
CA ALA A 206 -33.43 -28.03 -6.08
C ALA A 206 -33.28 -29.55 -6.09
N ALA A 207 -32.06 -30.06 -5.86
CA ALA A 207 -31.80 -31.49 -5.72
C ALA A 207 -32.59 -32.11 -4.57
N LYS A 208 -32.63 -31.43 -3.41
CA LYS A 208 -33.43 -31.84 -2.26
C LYS A 208 -34.91 -31.88 -2.60
N ALA A 209 -35.45 -30.80 -3.15
CA ALA A 209 -36.87 -30.74 -3.51
C ALA A 209 -37.26 -31.85 -4.50
N MET A 210 -36.38 -32.17 -5.46
CA MET A 210 -36.57 -33.27 -6.41
C MET A 210 -36.58 -34.64 -5.71
N LEU A 211 -35.63 -34.94 -4.82
CA LEU A 211 -35.62 -36.20 -4.08
C LEU A 211 -36.80 -36.32 -3.13
N ASP A 212 -37.15 -35.25 -2.41
CA ASP A 212 -38.29 -35.24 -1.51
C ASP A 212 -39.59 -35.50 -2.27
N ALA A 213 -39.81 -34.83 -3.40
CA ALA A 213 -41.00 -35.06 -4.24
C ALA A 213 -41.13 -36.51 -4.70
N LEU A 214 -40.00 -37.20 -4.94
CA LEU A 214 -40.01 -38.63 -5.28
C LEU A 214 -40.34 -39.52 -4.08
N VAL A 215 -39.79 -39.23 -2.91
CA VAL A 215 -39.99 -40.02 -1.69
C VAL A 215 -41.37 -39.79 -1.07
N THR A 216 -41.94 -38.60 -1.22
CA THR A 216 -43.25 -38.24 -0.66
C THR A 216 -44.40 -38.45 -1.64
N GLN A 217 -44.17 -39.06 -2.81
CA GLN A 217 -45.26 -39.36 -3.74
C GLN A 217 -46.32 -40.22 -3.02
N PRO A 218 -47.56 -39.73 -2.88
CA PRO A 218 -48.59 -40.46 -2.17
C PRO A 218 -48.91 -41.75 -2.93
N SER A 219 -49.26 -42.80 -2.18
CA SER A 219 -49.89 -43.98 -2.75
C SER A 219 -51.07 -43.55 -3.60
N SER A 220 -51.19 -44.11 -4.81
CA SER A 220 -52.34 -43.83 -5.67
C SER A 220 -53.64 -44.39 -5.10
N GLY A 221 -53.56 -45.30 -4.13
CA GLY A 221 -54.67 -46.13 -3.66
C GLY A 221 -55.20 -47.10 -4.73
N ASP A 222 -54.64 -47.06 -5.94
CA ASP A 222 -55.06 -47.83 -7.10
C ASP A 222 -53.94 -48.82 -7.50
N PRO A 223 -54.10 -50.12 -7.21
CA PRO A 223 -53.12 -51.13 -7.55
C PRO A 223 -52.88 -51.27 -9.07
N SER A 224 -53.78 -50.76 -9.92
CA SER A 224 -53.60 -50.76 -11.38
C SER A 224 -52.66 -49.65 -11.86
N LYS A 225 -52.37 -48.66 -11.01
CA LYS A 225 -51.45 -47.54 -11.27
C LYS A 225 -50.48 -47.37 -10.09
N PRO A 226 -49.58 -48.34 -9.88
CA PRO A 226 -48.70 -48.32 -8.73
C PRO A 226 -47.67 -47.19 -8.84
N ASN A 227 -47.62 -46.31 -7.84
CA ASN A 227 -46.70 -45.17 -7.82
C ASN A 227 -45.76 -45.18 -6.60
N SER A 228 -46.08 -45.98 -5.58
CA SER A 228 -45.30 -46.15 -4.35
C SER A 228 -44.94 -47.63 -4.12
N PRO A 229 -43.91 -47.94 -3.31
CA PRO A 229 -43.55 -49.34 -3.01
C PRO A 229 -44.70 -50.18 -2.43
N SER A 230 -45.58 -49.56 -1.64
CA SER A 230 -46.78 -50.23 -1.12
C SER A 230 -47.77 -50.60 -2.24
N ASP A 231 -47.93 -49.75 -3.26
CA ASP A 231 -48.83 -50.05 -4.39
C ASP A 231 -48.28 -51.20 -5.21
N PHE A 232 -46.96 -51.25 -5.44
CA PHE A 232 -46.31 -52.35 -6.15
C PHE A 232 -46.47 -53.68 -5.41
N LYS A 233 -46.33 -53.68 -4.07
CA LYS A 233 -46.59 -54.88 -3.25
C LYS A 233 -48.05 -55.31 -3.29
N ALA A 234 -48.99 -54.36 -3.26
CA ALA A 234 -50.42 -54.65 -3.36
C ALA A 234 -50.77 -55.25 -4.74
N ALA A 235 -50.28 -54.67 -5.83
CA ALA A 235 -50.44 -55.19 -7.19
C ALA A 235 -49.83 -56.60 -7.35
N GLN A 236 -48.66 -56.82 -6.75
CA GLN A 236 -48.02 -58.13 -6.75
C GLN A 236 -48.85 -59.17 -5.97
N LYS A 237 -49.41 -58.80 -4.83
CA LYS A 237 -50.32 -59.66 -4.06
C LYS A 237 -51.56 -60.03 -4.89
N ILE A 238 -52.16 -59.06 -5.57
CA ILE A 238 -53.30 -59.31 -6.47
C ILE A 238 -52.93 -60.34 -7.55
N ASN A 239 -51.77 -60.21 -8.21
CA ASN A 239 -51.34 -61.19 -9.20
C ASN A 239 -51.08 -62.59 -8.58
N ALA A 240 -50.54 -62.66 -7.37
CA ALA A 240 -50.36 -63.92 -6.65
C ALA A 240 -51.69 -64.58 -6.27
N ASP A 241 -52.66 -63.78 -5.82
CA ASP A 241 -54.02 -64.24 -5.50
C ASP A 241 -54.72 -64.74 -6.78
N MET A 242 -54.59 -64.02 -7.92
CA MET A 242 -55.11 -64.48 -9.22
C MET A 242 -54.48 -65.80 -9.67
N ARG A 243 -53.17 -66.01 -9.47
CA ARG A 243 -52.51 -67.30 -9.77
C ARG A 243 -53.06 -68.44 -8.93
N THR A 244 -53.32 -68.17 -7.65
CA THR A 244 -53.89 -69.16 -6.72
C THR A 244 -55.30 -69.54 -7.15
N GLN A 245 -56.16 -68.54 -7.37
CA GLN A 245 -57.52 -68.73 -7.90
C GLN A 245 -57.53 -69.48 -9.23
N MET A 246 -56.56 -69.18 -10.10
CA MET A 246 -56.43 -69.85 -11.39
C MET A 246 -56.05 -71.34 -11.24
N THR A 247 -55.20 -71.66 -10.27
CA THR A 247 -54.80 -73.03 -9.97
C THR A 247 -55.99 -73.84 -9.44
N GLU A 248 -56.79 -73.24 -8.55
CA GLU A 248 -58.03 -73.83 -8.04
C GLU A 248 -59.07 -74.02 -9.15
N LEU A 249 -59.24 -73.03 -10.04
CA LEU A 249 -60.13 -73.14 -11.19
C LEU A 249 -59.73 -74.30 -12.11
N ILE A 250 -58.43 -74.45 -12.40
CA ILE A 250 -57.91 -75.56 -13.21
C ILE A 250 -58.22 -76.92 -12.53
N ALA A 251 -58.01 -77.03 -11.23
CA ALA A 251 -58.29 -78.24 -10.47
C ALA A 251 -59.80 -78.59 -10.49
N ASN A 252 -60.65 -77.61 -10.20
CA ASN A 252 -62.11 -77.75 -10.23
C ASN A 252 -62.64 -78.13 -11.62
N ARG A 253 -62.12 -77.47 -12.67
CA ARG A 253 -62.43 -77.80 -14.06
C ARG A 253 -62.04 -79.23 -14.40
N THR A 254 -60.86 -79.66 -13.97
CA THR A 254 -60.34 -81.00 -14.24
C THR A 254 -61.20 -82.06 -13.56
N ILE A 255 -61.54 -81.88 -12.28
CA ILE A 255 -62.31 -82.88 -11.54
C ILE A 255 -63.78 -82.91 -12.00
N GLY A 256 -64.38 -81.77 -12.32
CA GLY A 256 -65.74 -81.70 -12.86
C GLY A 256 -65.87 -82.44 -14.20
N LEU A 257 -64.90 -82.25 -15.11
CA LEU A 257 -64.82 -83.00 -16.37
C LEU A 257 -64.55 -84.50 -16.14
N ALA A 258 -63.74 -84.85 -15.14
CA ALA A 258 -63.47 -86.24 -14.78
C ALA A 258 -64.73 -86.95 -14.26
N ASN A 259 -65.51 -86.29 -13.40
CA ASN A 259 -66.76 -86.81 -12.86
C ASN A 259 -67.83 -86.93 -13.94
N ASP A 260 -67.97 -85.94 -14.82
CA ASP A 260 -68.88 -86.00 -15.97
C ASP A 260 -68.54 -87.19 -16.88
N CYS A 261 -67.26 -87.38 -17.19
CA CYS A 261 -66.78 -88.55 -17.90
C CYS A 261 -67.14 -89.85 -17.17
N PHE A 262 -66.87 -89.93 -15.87
CA PHE A 262 -67.06 -91.12 -15.05
C PHE A 262 -68.54 -91.52 -14.92
N GLN A 263 -69.43 -90.54 -14.74
CA GLN A 263 -70.86 -90.76 -14.53
C GLN A 263 -71.61 -91.00 -15.84
N LYS A 264 -71.25 -90.29 -16.92
CA LYS A 264 -72.06 -90.25 -18.15
C LYS A 264 -71.47 -91.01 -19.32
N THR A 265 -70.15 -91.21 -19.37
CA THR A 265 -69.52 -91.89 -20.51
C THR A 265 -69.84 -93.38 -20.44
N THR A 266 -70.58 -93.87 -21.42
CA THR A 266 -70.83 -95.30 -21.57
C THR A 266 -69.67 -95.96 -22.31
N SER A 267 -69.37 -97.22 -21.97
CA SER A 267 -68.36 -98.01 -22.68
C SER A 267 -68.99 -99.27 -23.25
N PRO A 268 -68.68 -99.66 -24.51
CA PRO A 268 -69.11 -100.95 -25.05
C PRO A 268 -68.68 -102.15 -24.20
N SER A 269 -67.58 -102.02 -23.44
CA SER A 269 -67.10 -103.03 -22.49
C SER A 269 -67.94 -103.14 -21.21
N PHE A 270 -68.84 -102.19 -20.97
CA PHE A 270 -69.67 -102.10 -19.77
C PHE A 270 -71.13 -102.35 -20.16
N GLN A 271 -71.57 -103.59 -20.02
CA GLN A 271 -72.95 -104.00 -20.27
C GLN A 271 -73.48 -104.74 -19.06
N CYS A 272 -74.66 -104.35 -18.59
CA CYS A 272 -75.35 -105.01 -17.48
C CYS A 272 -75.72 -106.46 -17.81
N VAL A 273 -76.31 -106.66 -18.99
CA VAL A 273 -76.71 -107.96 -19.50
C VAL A 273 -75.97 -108.22 -20.80
N ARG A 274 -75.76 -109.50 -21.12
CA ARG A 274 -75.09 -109.88 -22.37
C ARG A 274 -75.85 -109.28 -23.56
N ASN A 275 -75.14 -108.57 -24.43
CA ASN A 275 -75.69 -107.82 -25.58
C ASN A 275 -76.65 -106.68 -25.19
N GLY A 276 -76.61 -106.20 -23.95
CA GLY A 276 -77.35 -105.03 -23.52
C GLY A 276 -76.73 -103.72 -24.02
N PRO A 277 -77.43 -102.58 -23.87
CA PRO A 277 -76.86 -101.29 -24.19
C PRO A 277 -75.63 -101.00 -23.31
N PRO A 278 -74.62 -100.30 -23.85
CA PRO A 278 -73.51 -99.76 -23.05
C PRO A 278 -74.00 -98.88 -21.90
N VAL A 279 -73.42 -99.05 -20.72
CA VAL A 279 -73.70 -98.24 -19.53
C VAL A 279 -72.44 -97.55 -19.02
N SER A 280 -72.58 -96.58 -18.11
CA SER A 280 -71.44 -95.91 -17.46
C SER A 280 -70.70 -96.85 -16.50
N ALA A 281 -69.50 -96.45 -16.08
CA ALA A 281 -68.73 -97.22 -15.10
C ALA A 281 -69.49 -97.37 -13.77
N THR A 282 -70.17 -96.32 -13.31
CA THR A 282 -70.97 -96.33 -12.07
C THR A 282 -72.18 -97.25 -12.20
N ALA A 283 -72.94 -97.12 -13.28
CA ALA A 283 -74.09 -98.00 -13.55
C ALA A 283 -73.67 -99.46 -13.72
N TYR A 284 -72.53 -99.73 -14.39
CA TYR A 284 -71.98 -101.07 -14.53
C TYR A 284 -71.59 -101.67 -13.18
N ALA A 285 -70.89 -100.92 -12.33
CA ALA A 285 -70.48 -101.40 -11.01
C ALA A 285 -71.69 -101.74 -10.14
N ALA A 286 -72.70 -100.84 -10.06
CA ALA A 286 -73.93 -101.08 -9.31
C ALA A 286 -74.68 -102.32 -9.81
N CYS A 287 -74.78 -102.46 -11.13
CA CYS A 287 -75.48 -103.57 -11.78
C CYS A 287 -74.77 -104.92 -11.64
N ARG A 288 -73.44 -104.95 -11.82
CA ARG A 288 -72.65 -106.17 -11.61
C ARG A 288 -72.61 -106.56 -10.14
N PHE A 289 -72.56 -105.60 -9.23
CA PHE A 289 -72.65 -105.86 -7.81
C PHE A 289 -73.99 -106.51 -7.45
N GLU A 290 -75.12 -105.97 -7.91
CA GLU A 290 -76.45 -106.57 -7.75
C GLU A 290 -76.50 -108.01 -8.28
N GLN A 291 -76.01 -108.25 -9.50
CA GLN A 291 -75.95 -109.60 -10.08
C GLN A 291 -75.10 -110.57 -9.26
N ASN A 292 -74.00 -110.09 -8.68
CA ASN A 292 -73.12 -110.91 -7.85
C ASN A 292 -73.75 -111.26 -6.50
N GLN A 293 -74.67 -110.43 -5.98
CA GLN A 293 -75.45 -110.73 -4.78
C GLN A 293 -76.49 -111.83 -5.01
N HIS A 294 -76.90 -112.06 -6.27
CA HIS A 294 -77.72 -113.22 -6.64
C HIS A 294 -76.92 -114.52 -6.73
N LEU A 295 -75.59 -114.50 -6.57
CA LEU A 295 -74.81 -115.74 -6.59
C LEU A 295 -74.79 -116.33 -5.18
N GLY A 296 -75.30 -117.55 -5.02
CA GLY A 296 -75.25 -118.33 -3.79
C GLY A 296 -73.82 -118.73 -3.39
N VAL A 297 -73.68 -119.50 -2.32
CA VAL A 297 -72.36 -119.96 -1.82
C VAL A 297 -71.64 -120.83 -2.87
N ASN A 298 -72.40 -121.59 -3.66
CA ASN A 298 -71.87 -122.46 -4.73
C ASN A 298 -71.72 -121.77 -6.09
N GLY A 299 -71.94 -120.44 -6.17
CA GLY A 299 -71.88 -119.70 -7.44
C GLY A 299 -73.08 -119.89 -8.37
N HIS A 300 -74.10 -120.65 -7.95
CA HIS A 300 -75.38 -120.73 -8.65
C HIS A 300 -76.22 -119.47 -8.42
N ARG A 301 -77.03 -119.09 -9.41
CA ARG A 301 -77.91 -117.93 -9.31
C ARG A 301 -79.15 -118.29 -8.47
N GLU A 302 -79.37 -117.56 -7.39
CA GLU A 302 -80.52 -117.64 -6.50
C GLU A 302 -81.47 -116.47 -6.83
N ASN A 303 -82.69 -116.82 -7.27
CA ASN A 303 -83.70 -115.86 -7.72
C ASN A 303 -84.93 -115.81 -6.79
N ASP A 304 -84.79 -116.27 -5.53
CA ASP A 304 -85.88 -116.14 -4.57
C ASP A 304 -86.08 -114.67 -4.16
N ALA A 305 -87.26 -114.38 -3.59
CA ALA A 305 -87.66 -113.03 -3.22
C ALA A 305 -86.73 -112.39 -2.17
N THR A 306 -86.22 -113.19 -1.22
CA THR A 306 -85.35 -112.71 -0.14
C THR A 306 -83.97 -112.33 -0.68
N THR A 307 -83.38 -113.18 -1.51
CA THR A 307 -82.11 -112.89 -2.19
C THR A 307 -82.23 -111.67 -3.10
N SER A 308 -83.34 -111.55 -3.84
CA SER A 308 -83.61 -110.39 -4.70
C SER A 308 -83.74 -109.09 -3.91
N ALA A 309 -84.45 -109.10 -2.78
CA ALA A 309 -84.57 -107.94 -1.90
C ALA A 309 -83.21 -107.54 -1.29
N THR A 310 -82.40 -108.53 -0.89
CA THR A 310 -81.06 -108.31 -0.34
C THR A 310 -80.11 -107.72 -1.39
N ALA A 311 -80.13 -108.26 -2.62
CA ALA A 311 -79.33 -107.76 -3.74
C ALA A 311 -79.68 -106.30 -4.09
N ALA A 312 -80.98 -105.97 -4.14
CA ALA A 312 -81.45 -104.62 -4.38
C ALA A 312 -81.03 -103.65 -3.25
N GLY A 313 -81.14 -104.08 -1.98
CA GLY A 313 -80.69 -103.29 -0.84
C GLY A 313 -79.18 -103.00 -0.86
N ALA A 314 -78.38 -104.02 -1.18
CA ALA A 314 -76.93 -103.89 -1.29
C ALA A 314 -76.51 -102.96 -2.45
N LYS A 315 -77.19 -103.06 -3.61
CA LYS A 315 -77.04 -102.13 -4.73
C LYS A 315 -77.36 -100.69 -4.31
N ASN A 316 -78.46 -100.47 -3.60
CA ASN A 316 -78.83 -99.13 -3.14
C ASN A 316 -77.77 -98.55 -2.19
N GLY A 317 -77.16 -99.39 -1.35
CA GLY A 317 -76.02 -98.98 -0.51
C GLY A 317 -74.81 -98.53 -1.33
N LEU A 318 -74.43 -99.30 -2.36
CA LEU A 318 -73.35 -98.89 -3.27
C LEU A 318 -73.70 -97.63 -4.07
N GLN A 319 -74.92 -97.56 -4.60
CA GLN A 319 -75.40 -96.41 -5.36
C GLN A 319 -75.38 -95.14 -4.50
N SER A 320 -75.76 -95.23 -3.22
CA SER A 320 -75.68 -94.10 -2.29
C SER A 320 -74.25 -93.56 -2.15
N ILE A 321 -73.24 -94.44 -2.10
CA ILE A 321 -71.84 -94.01 -2.05
C ILE A 321 -71.42 -93.38 -3.38
N LEU A 322 -71.85 -93.96 -4.51
CA LEU A 322 -71.56 -93.42 -5.84
C LEU A 322 -72.21 -92.05 -6.07
N ASP A 323 -73.41 -91.83 -5.54
CA ASP A 323 -74.12 -90.56 -5.61
C ASP A 323 -73.48 -89.53 -4.66
N GLU A 324 -73.04 -89.94 -3.47
CA GLU A 324 -72.26 -89.10 -2.56
C GLU A 324 -70.95 -88.65 -3.23
N MET A 325 -70.19 -89.60 -3.81
CA MET A 325 -69.01 -89.29 -4.63
C MET A 325 -69.36 -88.31 -5.75
N ALA A 326 -70.45 -88.53 -6.49
CA ALA A 326 -70.85 -87.66 -7.59
C ALA A 326 -71.16 -86.23 -7.12
N SER A 327 -71.86 -86.11 -5.99
CA SER A 327 -72.32 -84.83 -5.44
C SER A 327 -71.20 -84.02 -4.80
N GLU A 328 -70.26 -84.66 -4.11
CA GLU A 328 -69.11 -83.96 -3.52
C GLU A 328 -68.07 -83.52 -4.56
N ILE A 329 -68.05 -84.16 -5.72
CA ILE A 329 -67.22 -83.77 -6.86
C ILE A 329 -67.98 -82.78 -7.79
N SER A 330 -69.26 -82.50 -7.54
CA SER A 330 -70.13 -81.76 -8.46
C SER A 330 -69.77 -80.27 -8.56
N VAL A 331 -68.75 -79.98 -9.36
CA VAL A 331 -68.57 -78.70 -10.04
C VAL A 331 -69.17 -78.86 -11.43
N ASP A 332 -70.20 -78.09 -11.77
CA ASP A 332 -70.80 -78.15 -13.12
C ASP A 332 -69.71 -77.82 -14.17
N PRO A 333 -69.33 -78.79 -15.02
CA PRO A 333 -68.28 -78.59 -16.01
C PRO A 333 -68.76 -77.76 -17.20
N ASN A 334 -69.97 -77.22 -17.21
CA ASN A 334 -70.49 -76.42 -18.32
C ASN A 334 -70.79 -74.98 -17.94
N ILE A 335 -70.62 -74.56 -16.69
CA ILE A 335 -70.76 -73.15 -16.33
C ILE A 335 -69.52 -72.40 -16.84
N PRO A 336 -69.65 -71.51 -17.85
CA PRO A 336 -68.60 -70.55 -18.12
C PRO A 336 -68.51 -69.66 -16.88
N MET A 337 -67.52 -69.91 -16.04
CA MET A 337 -67.33 -69.11 -14.84
C MET A 337 -66.98 -67.70 -15.29
N SER A 338 -67.90 -66.76 -15.06
CA SER A 338 -67.56 -65.35 -15.13
C SER A 338 -66.49 -65.04 -14.08
N ASP A 339 -65.77 -63.94 -14.22
CA ASP A 339 -64.78 -63.50 -13.23
C ASP A 339 -65.41 -63.45 -11.81
N ALA A 340 -66.69 -63.08 -11.72
CA ALA A 340 -67.46 -63.04 -10.48
C ALA A 340 -67.79 -64.43 -9.90
N ASP A 341 -68.06 -65.42 -10.74
CA ASP A 341 -68.37 -66.79 -10.29
C ASP A 341 -67.11 -67.55 -9.87
N THR A 342 -65.97 -67.22 -10.48
CA THR A 342 -64.65 -67.75 -10.11
C THR A 342 -64.29 -67.34 -8.68
N MET A 343 -64.55 -66.08 -8.31
CA MET A 343 -64.33 -65.60 -6.94
C MET A 343 -65.28 -66.25 -5.93
N LYS A 344 -66.52 -66.57 -6.31
CA LYS A 344 -67.48 -67.24 -5.41
C LYS A 344 -67.10 -68.70 -5.12
N VAL A 345 -66.62 -69.44 -6.11
CA VAL A 345 -66.21 -70.84 -5.93
C VAL A 345 -64.92 -70.96 -5.13
N ALA A 346 -63.95 -70.06 -5.36
CA ALA A 346 -62.74 -69.99 -4.53
C ALA A 346 -63.05 -69.61 -3.06
N ALA A 347 -63.99 -68.67 -2.86
CA ALA A 347 -64.40 -68.25 -1.52
C ALA A 347 -65.26 -69.28 -0.77
N ALA A 348 -65.86 -70.26 -1.47
CA ALA A 348 -66.74 -71.24 -0.85
C ALA A 348 -66.01 -72.21 0.09
N GLY A 349 -64.67 -72.31 0.03
CA GLY A 349 -63.83 -72.96 1.05
C GLY A 349 -64.19 -74.41 1.40
N GLY A 350 -65.01 -75.07 0.61
CA GLY A 350 -65.38 -76.47 0.82
C GLY A 350 -64.17 -77.37 0.60
N ASN A 351 -64.06 -78.45 1.37
CA ASN A 351 -63.14 -79.55 1.08
C ASN A 351 -63.55 -80.23 -0.23
N VAL A 352 -63.34 -79.55 -1.35
CA VAL A 352 -63.58 -80.07 -2.69
C VAL A 352 -62.45 -81.04 -3.00
N ILE A 353 -62.80 -82.24 -3.43
CA ILE A 353 -61.84 -83.26 -3.84
C ILE A 353 -61.29 -82.82 -5.20
N HIS A 354 -59.99 -82.55 -5.29
CA HIS A 354 -59.32 -82.02 -6.48
C HIS A 354 -58.54 -83.10 -7.25
N THR A 355 -58.24 -84.24 -6.62
CA THR A 355 -57.42 -85.30 -7.22
C THR A 355 -58.02 -86.70 -7.04
N PRO A 356 -57.66 -87.67 -7.91
CA PRO A 356 -58.03 -89.07 -7.70
C PRO A 356 -57.51 -89.66 -6.39
N GLN A 357 -56.40 -89.13 -5.87
CA GLN A 357 -55.81 -89.61 -4.62
C GLN A 357 -56.67 -89.20 -3.42
N GLU A 358 -57.09 -87.94 -3.34
CA GLU A 358 -58.02 -87.46 -2.30
C GLU A 358 -59.36 -88.22 -2.36
N LEU A 359 -59.83 -88.53 -3.58
CA LEU A 359 -61.04 -89.35 -3.76
C LEU A 359 -60.85 -90.77 -3.22
N ALA A 360 -59.70 -91.38 -3.49
CA ALA A 360 -59.35 -92.70 -2.98
C ALA A 360 -59.21 -92.70 -1.46
N GLU A 361 -58.51 -91.73 -0.88
CA GLU A 361 -58.35 -91.57 0.56
C GLU A 361 -59.71 -91.50 1.29
N LYS A 362 -60.69 -90.82 0.68
CA LYS A 362 -62.03 -90.69 1.26
C LYS A 362 -62.94 -91.91 1.04
N TYR A 363 -62.92 -92.49 -0.16
CA TYR A 363 -63.93 -93.48 -0.58
C TYR A 363 -63.42 -94.91 -0.78
N GLN A 364 -62.12 -95.13 -0.94
CA GLN A 364 -61.58 -96.45 -1.30
C GLN A 364 -61.92 -97.51 -0.25
N ALA A 365 -61.76 -97.22 1.04
CA ALA A 365 -62.08 -98.16 2.12
C ALA A 365 -63.59 -98.46 2.16
N ARG A 366 -64.44 -97.44 1.96
CA ARG A 366 -65.90 -97.61 1.92
C ARG A 366 -66.34 -98.46 0.73
N LEU A 367 -65.74 -98.24 -0.44
CA LEU A 367 -65.99 -99.03 -1.65
C LEU A 367 -65.44 -100.45 -1.53
N ALA A 368 -64.33 -100.65 -0.82
CA ALA A 368 -63.73 -101.97 -0.62
C ALA A 368 -64.64 -102.92 0.18
N ALA A 369 -65.54 -102.37 1.02
CA ALA A 369 -66.59 -103.16 1.68
C ALA A 369 -67.57 -103.81 0.69
N TYR A 370 -67.59 -103.35 -0.57
CA TYR A 370 -68.41 -103.88 -1.66
C TYR A 370 -67.60 -104.74 -2.64
N ASP A 371 -66.33 -105.05 -2.34
CA ASP A 371 -65.53 -105.95 -3.17
C ASP A 371 -66.01 -107.40 -2.99
N GLY A 372 -66.44 -108.07 -4.07
CA GLY A 372 -66.97 -109.44 -3.96
C GLY A 372 -67.39 -110.12 -5.26
N LYS A 373 -67.40 -111.47 -5.22
CA LYS A 373 -67.88 -112.44 -6.23
C LYS A 373 -67.80 -111.99 -7.71
N GLY A 374 -66.63 -111.52 -8.15
CA GLY A 374 -66.31 -111.34 -9.58
C GLY A 374 -65.97 -109.92 -10.03
N LEU A 375 -66.18 -108.88 -9.21
CA LEU A 375 -65.68 -107.52 -9.49
C LEU A 375 -65.13 -106.88 -8.21
N LYS A 376 -63.89 -106.41 -8.26
CA LYS A 376 -63.31 -105.55 -7.21
C LYS A 376 -63.81 -104.13 -7.43
N ILE A 377 -64.93 -103.78 -6.82
CA ILE A 377 -65.65 -102.50 -6.98
C ILE A 377 -64.72 -101.31 -6.72
N SER A 378 -63.98 -101.32 -5.61
CA SER A 378 -63.06 -100.23 -5.24
C SER A 378 -62.02 -99.96 -6.33
N THR A 379 -61.30 -101.01 -6.74
CA THR A 379 -60.22 -100.94 -7.73
C THR A 379 -60.77 -100.59 -9.11
N PHE A 380 -61.91 -101.18 -9.49
CA PHE A 380 -62.55 -100.91 -10.77
C PHE A 380 -62.94 -99.43 -10.88
N LEU A 381 -63.69 -98.91 -9.89
CA LEU A 381 -64.17 -97.53 -9.91
C LEU A 381 -63.01 -96.52 -9.88
N MET A 382 -61.99 -96.74 -9.04
CA MET A 382 -60.82 -95.84 -8.98
C MET A 382 -60.01 -95.85 -10.28
N ASN A 383 -59.83 -97.02 -10.92
CA ASN A 383 -59.16 -97.09 -12.21
C ASN A 383 -59.95 -96.39 -13.32
N GLN A 384 -61.28 -96.55 -13.35
CA GLN A 384 -62.13 -95.85 -14.32
C GLN A 384 -62.11 -94.34 -14.10
N PHE A 385 -62.21 -93.89 -12.84
CA PHE A 385 -62.12 -92.48 -12.49
C PHE A 385 -60.75 -91.90 -12.86
N GLN A 386 -59.65 -92.58 -12.55
CA GLN A 386 -58.30 -92.16 -12.93
C GLN A 386 -58.13 -92.06 -14.46
N GLY A 387 -58.74 -92.97 -15.21
CA GLY A 387 -58.78 -92.92 -16.68
C GLY A 387 -59.51 -91.66 -17.18
N CYS A 388 -60.67 -91.35 -16.61
CA CYS A 388 -61.41 -90.13 -16.90
C CYS A 388 -60.64 -88.86 -16.48
N TYR A 389 -59.98 -88.87 -15.32
CA TYR A 389 -59.15 -87.76 -14.84
C TYR A 389 -58.00 -87.46 -15.79
N LYS A 390 -57.27 -88.47 -16.29
CA LYS A 390 -56.21 -88.29 -17.29
C LYS A 390 -56.74 -87.62 -18.56
N LYS A 391 -57.92 -88.02 -19.04
CA LYS A 391 -58.58 -87.38 -20.20
C LYS A 391 -58.95 -85.92 -19.91
N ALA A 392 -59.49 -85.65 -18.71
CA ALA A 392 -59.83 -84.31 -18.27
C ALA A 392 -58.59 -83.40 -18.18
N VAL A 393 -57.49 -83.89 -17.60
CA VAL A 393 -56.19 -83.16 -17.55
C VAL A 393 -55.72 -82.79 -18.95
N THR A 394 -55.75 -83.74 -19.90
CA THR A 394 -55.39 -83.45 -21.29
C THR A 394 -56.29 -82.37 -21.90
N LYS A 395 -57.61 -82.46 -21.70
CA LYS A 395 -58.56 -81.45 -22.19
C LYS A 395 -58.30 -80.07 -21.58
N VAL A 396 -58.09 -79.99 -20.27
CA VAL A 396 -57.78 -78.72 -19.58
C VAL A 396 -56.42 -78.18 -20.01
N ASN A 397 -55.42 -79.02 -20.27
CA ASN A 397 -54.14 -78.57 -20.82
C ASN A 397 -54.28 -78.01 -22.24
N VAL A 398 -55.17 -78.59 -23.07
CA VAL A 398 -55.54 -78.00 -24.36
C VAL A 398 -56.22 -76.65 -24.15
N GLU A 399 -57.21 -76.56 -23.24
CA GLU A 399 -57.85 -75.28 -22.90
C GLU A 399 -56.81 -74.23 -22.45
N ARG A 400 -55.86 -74.58 -21.58
CA ARG A 400 -54.74 -73.69 -21.15
C ARG A 400 -53.91 -73.19 -22.32
N SER A 401 -53.58 -74.06 -23.27
CA SER A 401 -52.79 -73.68 -24.44
C SER A 401 -53.54 -72.78 -25.43
N GLN A 402 -54.87 -72.83 -25.43
CA GLN A 402 -55.73 -72.04 -26.30
C GLN A 402 -56.06 -70.69 -25.67
N LYS A 403 -55.46 -69.61 -26.18
CA LYS A 403 -55.71 -68.23 -25.71
C LYS A 403 -57.18 -67.79 -25.75
N THR A 404 -58.02 -68.47 -26.53
CA THR A 404 -59.46 -68.16 -26.66
C THR A 404 -60.34 -68.85 -25.60
N SER A 405 -59.85 -69.88 -24.92
CA SER A 405 -60.58 -70.53 -23.83
C SER A 405 -60.63 -69.61 -22.60
N ALA A 406 -61.58 -69.82 -21.69
CA ALA A 406 -61.64 -69.03 -20.44
C ALA A 406 -60.34 -69.14 -19.63
N ILE A 407 -59.79 -70.35 -19.52
CA ILE A 407 -58.55 -70.61 -18.80
C ILE A 407 -57.36 -69.94 -19.50
N GLY A 408 -57.25 -70.07 -20.83
CA GLY A 408 -56.17 -69.45 -21.60
C GLY A 408 -56.24 -67.92 -21.58
N LYS A 409 -57.44 -67.33 -21.60
CA LYS A 409 -57.67 -65.89 -21.42
C LYS A 409 -57.16 -65.41 -20.06
N ASN A 410 -57.52 -66.10 -18.97
CA ASN A 410 -57.08 -65.74 -17.62
C ASN A 410 -55.56 -65.87 -17.45
N GLN A 411 -54.92 -66.93 -17.99
CA GLN A 411 -53.45 -67.04 -17.99
C GLN A 411 -52.79 -65.89 -18.76
N THR A 412 -53.35 -65.54 -19.93
CA THR A 412 -52.83 -64.43 -20.74
C THR A 412 -52.99 -63.09 -20.02
N GLN A 413 -54.12 -62.88 -19.31
CA GLN A 413 -54.36 -61.68 -18.52
C GLN A 413 -53.42 -61.56 -17.32
N ILE A 414 -53.18 -62.64 -16.57
CA ILE A 414 -52.20 -62.66 -15.46
C ILE A 414 -50.81 -62.32 -16.00
N ALA A 415 -50.38 -62.96 -17.10
CA ALA A 415 -49.08 -62.67 -17.72
C ALA A 415 -48.97 -61.23 -18.21
N ALA A 416 -50.04 -60.66 -18.78
CA ALA A 416 -50.10 -59.27 -19.20
C ALA A 416 -50.01 -58.31 -17.99
N ASN A 417 -50.72 -58.60 -16.90
CA ASN A 417 -50.65 -57.82 -15.66
C ASN A 417 -49.25 -57.84 -15.05
N GLU A 418 -48.57 -58.99 -15.09
CA GLU A 418 -47.20 -59.13 -14.58
C GLU A 418 -46.17 -58.40 -15.46
N ALA A 419 -46.31 -58.49 -16.79
CA ALA A 419 -45.47 -57.75 -17.72
C ALA A 419 -45.65 -56.23 -17.53
N ASN A 420 -46.89 -55.77 -17.40
CA ASN A 420 -47.20 -54.36 -17.11
C ASN A 420 -46.63 -53.92 -15.76
N LEU A 421 -46.77 -54.74 -14.71
CA LEU A 421 -46.22 -54.47 -13.39
C LEU A 421 -44.68 -54.36 -13.45
N SER A 422 -44.01 -55.31 -14.10
CA SER A 422 -42.56 -55.29 -14.27
C SER A 422 -42.09 -54.07 -15.06
N ALA A 423 -42.80 -53.69 -16.13
CA ALA A 423 -42.49 -52.50 -16.91
C ALA A 423 -42.63 -51.21 -16.07
N ASN A 424 -43.71 -51.12 -15.26
CA ASN A 424 -43.91 -50.00 -14.35
C ASN A 424 -42.83 -49.92 -13.27
N ILE A 425 -42.43 -51.06 -12.67
CA ILE A 425 -41.33 -51.08 -11.69
C ILE A 425 -40.03 -50.62 -12.35
N TYR A 426 -39.70 -51.13 -13.54
CA TYR A 426 -38.49 -50.75 -14.25
C TYR A 426 -38.44 -49.25 -14.57
N ALA A 427 -39.52 -48.71 -15.15
CA ALA A 427 -39.64 -47.28 -15.45
C ALA A 427 -39.48 -46.42 -14.18
N LYS A 428 -40.03 -46.89 -13.05
CA LYS A 428 -39.90 -46.21 -11.76
C LYS A 428 -38.46 -46.26 -11.22
N ILE A 429 -37.80 -47.41 -11.28
CA ILE A 429 -36.40 -47.58 -10.88
C ILE A 429 -35.48 -46.70 -11.74
N GLU A 430 -35.72 -46.63 -13.05
CA GLU A 430 -34.94 -45.78 -13.95
C GLU A 430 -35.12 -44.29 -13.63
N ALA A 431 -36.36 -43.85 -13.40
CA ALA A 431 -36.65 -42.47 -12.98
C ALA A 431 -35.97 -42.12 -11.64
N LEU A 432 -36.05 -43.02 -10.66
CA LEU A 432 -35.36 -42.88 -9.37
C LEU A 432 -33.83 -42.83 -9.56
N GLY A 433 -33.28 -43.67 -10.44
CA GLY A 433 -31.86 -43.71 -10.76
C GLY A 433 -31.38 -42.37 -11.34
N LYS A 434 -32.07 -41.82 -12.33
CA LYS A 434 -31.74 -40.52 -12.94
C LYS A 434 -31.81 -39.36 -11.94
N SER A 435 -32.86 -39.31 -11.11
CA SER A 435 -32.99 -38.26 -10.10
C SER A 435 -31.95 -38.40 -8.99
N TYR A 436 -31.62 -39.63 -8.57
CA TYR A 436 -30.55 -39.88 -7.62
C TYR A 436 -29.19 -39.44 -8.17
N GLU A 437 -28.89 -39.76 -9.43
CA GLU A 437 -27.66 -39.36 -10.10
C GLU A 437 -27.49 -37.84 -10.19
N LEU A 438 -28.55 -37.12 -10.59
CA LEU A 438 -28.58 -35.66 -10.64
C LEU A 438 -28.36 -35.04 -9.24
N ALA A 439 -29.01 -35.61 -8.22
CA ALA A 439 -28.86 -35.16 -6.84
C ALA A 439 -27.44 -35.43 -6.30
N MET A 440 -26.86 -36.60 -6.59
CA MET A 440 -25.50 -36.95 -6.19
C MET A 440 -24.44 -36.12 -6.91
N THR A 441 -24.67 -35.78 -8.19
CA THR A 441 -23.80 -34.86 -8.93
C THR A 441 -23.83 -33.47 -8.30
N SER A 442 -25.00 -33.01 -7.85
CA SER A 442 -25.14 -31.72 -7.13
C SER A 442 -24.46 -31.76 -5.75
N LEU A 443 -24.52 -32.90 -5.07
CA LEU A 443 -23.97 -33.08 -3.72
C LEU A 443 -22.45 -33.29 -3.70
N THR A 444 -21.91 -34.09 -4.63
CA THR A 444 -20.52 -34.58 -4.62
C THR A 444 -19.67 -34.03 -5.76
N GLY A 445 -20.29 -33.41 -6.77
CA GLY A 445 -19.64 -33.10 -8.05
C GLY A 445 -19.34 -34.33 -8.93
N SER A 446 -19.69 -35.53 -8.47
CA SER A 446 -19.41 -36.80 -9.15
C SER A 446 -20.71 -37.55 -9.45
N HIS A 447 -20.69 -38.30 -10.56
CA HIS A 447 -21.82 -39.14 -10.96
C HIS A 447 -21.79 -40.47 -10.20
N TRP A 448 -22.66 -40.62 -9.20
CA TRP A 448 -22.83 -41.86 -8.44
C TRP A 448 -24.20 -42.48 -8.78
N PRO A 449 -24.26 -43.48 -9.68
CA PRO A 449 -25.54 -44.08 -10.04
C PRO A 449 -26.08 -44.95 -8.90
N LEU A 450 -27.40 -45.04 -8.80
CA LEU A 450 -28.05 -45.99 -7.92
C LEU A 450 -27.78 -47.42 -8.45
N ASN A 451 -27.24 -48.31 -7.62
CA ASN A 451 -26.99 -49.70 -8.04
C ASN A 451 -28.33 -50.46 -8.16
N THR A 452 -28.78 -50.65 -9.40
CA THR A 452 -30.04 -51.33 -9.74
C THR A 452 -29.81 -52.64 -10.50
N ALA A 453 -28.55 -53.08 -10.64
CA ALA A 453 -28.19 -54.23 -11.49
C ALA A 453 -28.90 -55.53 -11.07
N GLY A 454 -29.08 -55.76 -9.76
CA GLY A 454 -29.80 -56.94 -9.23
C GLY A 454 -31.32 -56.89 -9.39
N CYS A 455 -31.87 -55.78 -9.89
CA CYS A 455 -33.31 -55.55 -10.03
C CYS A 455 -33.78 -55.78 -11.47
N GLN A 456 -32.88 -55.60 -12.43
CA GLN A 456 -33.16 -55.84 -13.84
C GLN A 456 -33.40 -57.33 -14.07
N ASN A 457 -34.51 -57.67 -14.73
CA ASN A 457 -34.92 -59.05 -15.05
C ASN A 457 -35.21 -59.95 -13.83
N ALA A 458 -35.22 -59.43 -12.61
CA ALA A 458 -35.61 -60.20 -11.44
C ALA A 458 -37.12 -60.48 -11.44
N ALA A 459 -37.56 -61.50 -10.69
CA ALA A 459 -38.99 -61.75 -10.50
C ALA A 459 -39.67 -60.53 -9.83
N PRO A 460 -40.98 -60.28 -10.07
CA PRO A 460 -41.68 -59.11 -9.53
C PRO A 460 -41.53 -58.92 -8.01
N ALA A 461 -41.46 -60.02 -7.25
CA ALA A 461 -41.19 -59.99 -5.81
C ALA A 461 -39.85 -59.35 -5.44
N ILE A 462 -38.81 -59.73 -6.18
CA ILE A 462 -37.45 -59.24 -5.97
C ILE A 462 -37.38 -57.79 -6.46
N GLN A 463 -38.04 -57.46 -7.58
CA GLN A 463 -38.13 -56.09 -8.10
C GLN A 463 -38.81 -55.13 -7.10
N ALA A 464 -39.88 -55.55 -6.42
CA ALA A 464 -40.54 -54.76 -5.39
C ALA A 464 -39.63 -54.51 -4.17
N SER A 465 -38.89 -55.53 -3.71
CA SER A 465 -37.90 -55.37 -2.62
C SER A 465 -36.72 -54.49 -3.04
N CYS A 466 -36.28 -54.59 -4.29
CA CYS A 466 -35.31 -53.70 -4.91
C CYS A 466 -35.76 -52.24 -4.88
N LEU A 467 -37.03 -52.00 -5.21
CA LEU A 467 -37.62 -50.67 -5.17
C LEU A 467 -37.64 -50.12 -3.73
N ASP A 468 -38.00 -50.91 -2.72
CA ASP A 468 -37.91 -50.48 -1.31
C ASP A 468 -36.49 -50.00 -0.95
N LYS A 469 -35.46 -50.80 -1.29
CA LYS A 469 -34.06 -50.44 -1.03
C LYS A 469 -33.64 -49.18 -1.78
N ALA A 470 -34.12 -49.00 -3.01
CA ALA A 470 -33.90 -47.77 -3.78
C ALA A 470 -34.49 -46.55 -3.06
N PHE A 471 -35.73 -46.64 -2.57
CA PHE A 471 -36.37 -45.58 -1.79
C PHE A 471 -35.66 -45.33 -0.46
N GLU A 472 -35.21 -46.37 0.23
CA GLU A 472 -34.46 -46.27 1.48
C GLU A 472 -33.11 -45.55 1.27
N ASN A 473 -32.38 -45.90 0.21
CA ASN A 473 -31.14 -45.22 -0.17
C ASN A 473 -31.40 -43.74 -0.52
N ILE A 474 -32.42 -43.46 -1.32
CA ILE A 474 -32.78 -42.07 -1.68
C ILE A 474 -33.18 -41.27 -0.44
N ARG A 475 -34.00 -41.85 0.44
CA ARG A 475 -34.40 -41.20 1.70
C ARG A 475 -33.20 -40.93 2.59
N SER A 476 -32.30 -41.90 2.72
CA SER A 476 -31.06 -41.78 3.50
C SER A 476 -30.11 -40.72 2.94
N THR A 477 -30.02 -40.61 1.62
CA THR A 477 -29.24 -39.56 0.94
C THR A 477 -29.91 -38.19 1.07
N SER A 478 -31.24 -38.11 1.03
CA SER A 478 -31.97 -36.85 1.23
C SER A 478 -31.79 -36.35 2.67
N ASN A 479 -32.06 -37.20 3.66
CA ASN A 479 -32.12 -36.81 5.08
C ASN A 479 -30.77 -36.94 5.85
N GLY A 480 -29.75 -37.57 5.25
CA GLY A 480 -28.43 -37.75 5.86
C GLY A 480 -28.35 -38.79 6.98
N GLN A 481 -29.31 -39.73 7.07
CA GLN A 481 -29.30 -40.77 8.09
C GLN A 481 -28.18 -41.81 7.91
N ASP A 482 -27.73 -42.04 6.68
CA ASP A 482 -26.63 -42.98 6.42
C ASP A 482 -25.27 -42.30 6.59
N THR A 483 -24.38 -42.91 7.37
CA THR A 483 -22.96 -42.53 7.46
C THR A 483 -22.24 -42.46 6.11
N LYS A 484 -22.65 -43.27 5.13
CA LYS A 484 -22.08 -43.26 3.76
C LYS A 484 -22.46 -42.01 2.96
N SER A 485 -23.44 -41.22 3.43
CA SER A 485 -23.82 -39.94 2.83
C SER A 485 -22.92 -38.78 3.25
N LEU A 486 -21.82 -39.05 3.98
CA LEU A 486 -20.84 -38.04 4.34
C LEU A 486 -20.16 -37.48 3.09
N THR A 487 -20.39 -36.20 2.83
CA THR A 487 -19.79 -35.45 1.74
C THR A 487 -18.92 -34.33 2.28
N THR A 488 -17.87 -33.99 1.53
CA THR A 488 -17.04 -32.82 1.80
C THR A 488 -17.21 -31.81 0.68
N ILE A 489 -17.67 -30.60 1.01
CA ILE A 489 -17.86 -29.50 0.07
C ILE A 489 -16.79 -28.45 0.33
N THR A 490 -15.97 -28.14 -0.66
CA THR A 490 -14.94 -27.10 -0.55
C THR A 490 -15.43 -25.77 -1.12
N LEU A 491 -15.35 -24.72 -0.32
CA LEU A 491 -15.63 -23.35 -0.73
C LEU A 491 -14.30 -22.64 -1.03
N ALA A 492 -14.02 -22.47 -2.32
CA ALA A 492 -12.85 -21.70 -2.75
C ALA A 492 -13.09 -20.20 -2.57
N GLY A 493 -12.09 -19.51 -2.00
CA GLY A 493 -12.04 -18.05 -2.01
C GLY A 493 -11.30 -17.49 -3.21
N ALA A 494 -11.13 -16.17 -3.24
CA ALA A 494 -10.26 -15.50 -4.20
C ALA A 494 -8.79 -15.89 -3.97
N ASN A 495 -8.42 -16.16 -2.71
CA ASN A 495 -7.14 -16.73 -2.33
C ASN A 495 -7.27 -18.26 -2.17
N PRO A 496 -6.50 -19.09 -2.90
CA PRO A 496 -6.55 -20.55 -2.72
C PRO A 496 -6.25 -21.01 -1.29
N LYS A 497 -5.48 -20.24 -0.52
CA LYS A 497 -5.14 -20.55 0.89
C LYS A 497 -6.29 -20.31 1.87
N SER A 498 -7.32 -19.56 1.46
CA SER A 498 -8.49 -19.31 2.30
C SER A 498 -9.60 -20.34 2.11
N ALA A 499 -9.44 -21.25 1.14
CA ALA A 499 -10.41 -22.29 0.87
C ALA A 499 -10.60 -23.15 2.12
N PHE A 500 -11.85 -23.46 2.44
CA PHE A 500 -12.19 -24.37 3.53
C PHE A 500 -13.23 -25.38 3.08
N SER A 501 -13.24 -26.51 3.78
CA SER A 501 -14.11 -27.63 3.47
C SER A 501 -15.13 -27.83 4.59
N ILE A 502 -16.37 -28.10 4.20
CA ILE A 502 -17.48 -28.39 5.09
C ILE A 502 -17.80 -29.87 4.94
N GLN A 503 -17.82 -30.60 6.05
CA GLN A 503 -18.32 -31.97 6.08
C GLN A 503 -19.81 -31.95 6.45
N CYS A 504 -20.63 -32.62 5.65
CA CYS A 504 -22.06 -32.69 5.86
C CYS A 504 -22.60 -34.06 5.44
N ARG A 505 -23.78 -34.45 5.95
CA ARG A 505 -24.38 -35.76 5.69
C ARG A 505 -25.71 -35.57 4.98
N GLY A 506 -25.84 -36.19 3.81
CA GLY A 506 -27.01 -36.07 2.95
C GLY A 506 -27.30 -34.65 2.48
N LEU A 507 -28.36 -34.48 1.69
CA LEU A 507 -28.76 -33.17 1.16
C LEU A 507 -29.21 -32.23 2.27
N ASP A 508 -30.02 -32.71 3.22
CA ASP A 508 -30.51 -31.93 4.37
C ASP A 508 -29.36 -31.35 5.19
N GLY A 509 -28.42 -32.21 5.60
CA GLY A 509 -27.27 -31.79 6.39
C GLY A 509 -26.40 -30.81 5.62
N CYS A 510 -26.21 -31.01 4.31
CA CYS A 510 -25.42 -30.10 3.47
C CYS A 510 -26.12 -28.76 3.23
N VAL A 511 -27.44 -28.73 3.02
CA VAL A 511 -28.21 -27.49 2.91
C VAL A 511 -28.11 -26.68 4.21
N VAL A 512 -28.35 -27.31 5.36
CA VAL A 512 -28.27 -26.63 6.67
C VAL A 512 -26.87 -26.12 6.95
N SER A 513 -25.85 -26.95 6.69
CA SER A 513 -24.45 -26.57 6.91
C SER A 513 -24.03 -25.42 5.98
N MET A 514 -24.43 -25.46 4.71
CA MET A 514 -24.13 -24.40 3.75
C MET A 514 -24.82 -23.08 4.12
N GLN A 515 -26.10 -23.12 4.52
CA GLN A 515 -26.83 -21.94 5.00
C GLN A 515 -26.21 -21.36 6.28
N ALA A 516 -25.74 -22.21 7.20
CA ALA A 516 -25.02 -21.75 8.40
C ALA A 516 -23.69 -21.08 8.04
N VAL A 517 -22.91 -21.69 7.14
CA VAL A 517 -21.65 -21.12 6.66
C VAL A 517 -21.89 -19.79 5.94
N MET A 518 -22.89 -19.69 5.08
CA MET A 518 -23.21 -18.42 4.41
C MET A 518 -23.56 -17.30 5.39
N ARG A 519 -24.31 -17.60 6.47
CA ARG A 519 -24.58 -16.62 7.54
C ARG A 519 -23.30 -16.19 8.24
N ASN A 520 -22.45 -17.16 8.60
CA ASN A 520 -21.17 -16.87 9.24
C ASN A 520 -20.23 -16.03 8.36
N LEU A 521 -20.13 -16.35 7.06
CA LEU A 521 -19.33 -15.57 6.11
C LEU A 521 -19.86 -14.14 5.95
N ASN A 522 -21.18 -13.95 5.93
CA ASN A 522 -21.80 -12.64 5.90
C ASN A 522 -21.49 -11.84 7.18
N ASP A 523 -21.62 -12.48 8.35
CA ASP A 523 -21.30 -11.85 9.64
C ASP A 523 -19.81 -11.50 9.75
N GLU A 524 -18.92 -12.36 9.28
CA GLU A 524 -17.47 -12.10 9.22
C GLU A 524 -17.16 -10.94 8.26
N THR A 525 -17.78 -10.91 7.08
CA THR A 525 -17.66 -9.79 6.13
C THR A 525 -18.11 -8.48 6.75
N ASN A 526 -19.20 -8.47 7.52
CA ASN A 526 -19.69 -7.29 8.22
C ASN A 526 -18.75 -6.86 9.36
N LYS A 527 -18.18 -7.81 10.10
CA LYS A 527 -17.16 -7.55 11.13
C LYS A 527 -15.89 -6.95 10.51
N LEU A 528 -15.41 -7.50 9.39
CA LEU A 528 -14.26 -6.99 8.65
C LEU A 528 -14.48 -5.56 8.13
N ASN A 529 -15.65 -5.29 7.56
CA ASN A 529 -16.04 -3.94 7.12
C ASN A 529 -16.08 -2.94 8.29
N THR A 530 -16.66 -3.34 9.42
CA THR A 530 -16.71 -2.51 10.63
C THR A 530 -15.30 -2.25 11.16
N ALA A 531 -14.47 -3.29 11.28
CA ALA A 531 -13.08 -3.16 11.71
C ALA A 531 -12.24 -2.28 10.77
N LYS A 532 -12.44 -2.40 9.45
CA LYS A 532 -11.81 -1.52 8.45
C LYS A 532 -12.22 -0.06 8.68
N LYS A 533 -13.51 0.21 8.83
CA LYS A 533 -14.02 1.57 9.09
C LYS A 533 -13.48 2.16 10.38
N ASP A 534 -13.50 1.40 11.47
CA ASP A 534 -12.97 1.81 12.77
C ASP A 534 -11.46 2.09 12.70
N TYR A 535 -10.72 1.24 11.98
CA TYR A 535 -9.29 1.45 11.75
C TYR A 535 -9.03 2.76 10.98
N ILE A 536 -9.75 3.01 9.88
CA ILE A 536 -9.62 4.23 9.08
C ILE A 536 -9.88 5.47 9.94
N GLN A 537 -10.95 5.46 10.74
CA GLN A 537 -11.28 6.57 11.64
C GLN A 537 -10.17 6.83 12.67
N LYS A 538 -9.67 5.77 13.32
CA LYS A 538 -8.57 5.87 14.29
C LYS A 538 -7.26 6.31 13.65
N ALA A 539 -6.96 5.81 12.46
CA ALA A 539 -5.79 6.18 11.67
C ALA A 539 -5.83 7.67 11.31
N ASN A 540 -6.94 8.15 10.74
CA ASN A 540 -7.12 9.56 10.41
C ASN A 540 -7.04 10.47 11.64
N ALA A 541 -7.70 10.09 12.75
CA ALA A 541 -7.62 10.85 13.99
C ALA A 541 -6.18 10.91 14.54
N SER A 542 -5.43 9.80 14.45
CA SER A 542 -4.03 9.72 14.89
C SER A 542 -3.12 10.56 14.01
N THR A 543 -3.31 10.52 12.69
CA THR A 543 -2.60 11.36 11.72
C THR A 543 -2.83 12.84 11.99
N LEU A 544 -4.09 13.27 12.21
CA LEU A 544 -4.41 14.66 12.53
C LEU A 544 -3.80 15.10 13.86
N ALA A 545 -3.93 14.29 14.91
CA ALA A 545 -3.37 14.59 16.23
C ALA A 545 -1.83 14.67 16.19
N PHE A 546 -1.19 13.79 15.43
CA PHE A 546 0.25 13.82 15.20
C PHE A 546 0.67 15.12 14.50
N THR A 547 0.01 15.47 13.38
CA THR A 547 0.25 16.71 12.64
C THR A 547 0.11 17.94 13.56
N GLN A 548 -0.96 18.01 14.36
CA GLN A 548 -1.17 19.11 15.32
C GLN A 548 -0.10 19.17 16.41
N LYS A 549 0.34 18.03 16.95
CA LYS A 549 1.37 17.99 17.97
C LYS A 549 2.73 18.41 17.42
N VAL A 550 3.08 17.96 16.21
CA VAL A 550 4.30 18.42 15.52
C VAL A 550 4.24 19.94 15.36
N ALA A 551 3.15 20.47 14.81
CA ALA A 551 2.97 21.91 14.62
C ALA A 551 3.09 22.69 15.94
N THR A 552 2.48 22.19 17.02
CA THR A 552 2.58 22.79 18.36
C THR A 552 4.02 22.75 18.89
N SER A 553 4.74 21.64 18.70
CA SER A 553 6.12 21.47 19.17
C SER A 553 7.11 22.37 18.44
N LEU A 554 6.86 22.65 17.16
CA LEU A 554 7.68 23.53 16.34
C LEU A 554 7.26 25.00 16.43
N GLY A 555 6.06 25.30 16.93
CA GLY A 555 5.53 26.67 17.06
C GLY A 555 6.53 27.67 17.68
N PRO A 556 7.18 27.34 18.82
CA PRO A 556 8.21 28.20 19.42
C PRO A 556 9.39 28.51 18.48
N GLN A 557 9.78 27.57 17.62
CA GLN A 557 10.88 27.75 16.68
C GLN A 557 10.51 28.71 15.55
N SER A 558 9.27 28.65 15.07
CA SER A 558 8.79 29.63 14.09
C SER A 558 8.66 31.03 14.67
N GLN A 559 8.21 31.15 15.93
CA GLN A 559 8.23 32.45 16.60
C GLN A 559 9.67 32.99 16.73
N GLN A 560 10.63 32.15 17.13
CA GLN A 560 12.04 32.54 17.22
C GLN A 560 12.62 32.96 15.86
N LEU A 561 12.26 32.25 14.78
CA LEU A 561 12.67 32.62 13.43
C LEU A 561 12.11 33.99 13.02
N LEU A 562 10.82 34.24 13.30
CA LEU A 562 10.16 35.51 13.05
C LEU A 562 10.78 36.66 13.87
N ASP A 563 11.04 36.44 15.16
CA ASP A 563 11.66 37.42 16.04
C ASP A 563 13.07 37.78 15.56
N LYS A 564 13.86 36.78 15.14
CA LYS A 564 15.20 36.98 14.56
C LYS A 564 15.14 37.71 13.22
N GLN A 565 14.20 37.35 12.34
CA GLN A 565 13.99 38.06 11.07
C GLN A 565 13.66 39.53 11.33
N ASN A 566 12.76 39.84 12.25
CA ASN A 566 12.39 41.20 12.61
C ASN A 566 13.58 41.99 13.19
N LYS A 567 14.39 41.34 14.04
CA LYS A 567 15.61 41.93 14.60
C LYS A 567 16.62 42.25 13.50
N LEU A 568 16.86 41.32 12.57
CA LEU A 568 17.76 41.53 11.44
C LEU A 568 17.25 42.62 10.49
N ASN A 569 15.97 42.63 10.16
CA ASN A 569 15.36 43.67 9.32
C ASN A 569 15.51 45.06 9.94
N SER A 570 15.35 45.17 11.26
CA SER A 570 15.58 46.43 11.98
C SER A 570 17.06 46.85 11.94
N ALA A 571 17.99 45.89 12.07
CA ALA A 571 19.42 46.15 12.01
C ALA A 571 19.90 46.53 10.59
N LEU A 572 19.37 45.87 9.55
CA LEU A 572 19.61 46.19 8.14
C LEU A 572 19.08 47.59 7.79
N ALA A 573 17.85 47.90 8.21
CA ALA A 573 17.26 49.22 8.01
C ALA A 573 18.07 50.33 8.70
N ALA A 574 18.58 50.08 9.91
CA ALA A 574 19.44 51.03 10.63
C ALA A 574 20.79 51.31 9.93
N LEU A 575 21.20 50.47 8.98
CA LEU A 575 22.39 50.68 8.13
C LEU A 575 22.06 51.29 6.76
N GLY A 576 20.78 51.59 6.49
CA GLY A 576 20.32 52.07 5.19
C GLY A 576 20.32 50.99 4.11
N ILE A 577 20.31 49.71 4.50
CA ILE A 577 20.21 48.59 3.56
C ILE A 577 18.73 48.40 3.22
N SER A 578 18.36 48.65 1.97
CA SER A 578 16.97 48.73 1.51
C SER A 578 16.26 47.39 1.31
N SER A 579 16.99 46.27 1.41
CA SER A 579 16.48 44.92 1.13
C SER A 579 16.22 44.16 2.43
N PRO A 580 15.01 44.30 3.04
CA PRO A 580 14.65 43.49 4.19
C PRO A 580 14.43 42.04 3.74
N ILE A 581 14.69 41.09 4.63
CA ILE A 581 14.36 39.68 4.46
C ILE A 581 12.83 39.55 4.51
N LYS A 582 12.18 39.11 3.43
CA LYS A 582 10.71 39.00 3.33
C LYS A 582 10.22 37.56 3.22
N LEU A 583 10.54 36.75 4.24
CA LEU A 583 10.00 35.39 4.31
C LEU A 583 8.47 35.44 4.42
N LYS A 584 7.79 34.75 3.51
CA LYS A 584 6.33 34.60 3.54
C LYS A 584 5.96 33.39 4.38
N PRO A 585 4.77 33.34 5.00
CA PRO A 585 4.24 32.09 5.55
C PRO A 585 4.22 30.98 4.49
N VAL A 586 4.51 29.74 4.88
CA VAL A 586 4.35 28.58 3.99
C VAL A 586 2.89 28.47 3.52
N GLN A 587 2.71 28.01 2.28
CA GLN A 587 1.38 27.81 1.72
C GLN A 587 0.62 26.76 2.53
N SER A 588 -0.63 27.04 2.90
CA SER A 588 -1.46 26.05 3.58
C SER A 588 -1.84 24.92 2.63
N GLU A 589 -1.64 23.68 3.08
CA GLU A 589 -2.16 22.48 2.44
C GLU A 589 -3.06 21.74 3.44
N SER A 590 -4.26 21.36 3.01
CA SER A 590 -5.16 20.53 3.81
C SER A 590 -5.00 19.05 3.46
N LEU A 591 -5.08 18.19 4.48
CA LEU A 591 -5.09 16.75 4.26
C LEU A 591 -6.37 16.34 3.53
N THR A 592 -6.24 15.66 2.40
CA THR A 592 -7.37 15.17 1.60
C THR A 592 -7.51 13.66 1.74
N LEU A 593 -8.75 13.15 1.69
CA LEU A 593 -9.03 11.72 1.79
C LEU A 593 -8.88 11.02 0.43
N ASP A 594 -8.48 9.75 0.45
CA ASP A 594 -8.46 8.84 -0.70
C ASP A 594 -9.80 8.10 -0.88
N ALA A 595 -9.86 7.25 -1.91
CA ALA A 595 -11.05 6.45 -2.21
C ALA A 595 -11.42 5.46 -1.08
N ASN A 596 -10.44 5.09 -0.25
CA ASN A 596 -10.62 4.22 0.90
C ASN A 596 -10.99 4.99 2.17
N GLY A 597 -11.01 6.31 2.13
CA GLY A 597 -11.30 7.18 3.27
C GLY A 597 -10.11 7.42 4.19
N LEU A 598 -8.88 7.07 3.81
CA LEU A 598 -7.64 7.44 4.52
C LEU A 598 -7.11 8.77 4.01
N TYR A 599 -6.33 9.50 4.82
CA TYR A 599 -5.60 10.65 4.31
C TYR A 599 -4.54 10.25 3.27
N LYS A 600 -4.53 11.00 2.15
CA LYS A 600 -3.48 10.91 1.14
C LYS A 600 -2.17 11.51 1.65
N ASN A 601 -1.07 11.06 1.07
CA ASN A 601 0.22 11.72 1.25
C ASN A 601 0.09 13.18 0.79
N PRO A 602 0.46 14.16 1.62
CA PRO A 602 0.48 15.55 1.22
C PRO A 602 1.60 15.79 0.20
N THR A 603 1.42 16.82 -0.62
CA THR A 603 2.43 17.32 -1.55
C THR A 603 3.64 17.84 -0.78
N SER A 604 3.40 18.53 0.34
CA SER A 604 4.44 19.04 1.21
C SER A 604 4.02 18.93 2.68
N ILE A 605 4.77 18.13 3.46
CA ILE A 605 4.56 18.07 4.91
C ILE A 605 4.80 19.44 5.56
N ASN A 606 5.67 20.26 4.97
CA ASN A 606 5.95 21.63 5.42
C ASN A 606 4.70 22.50 5.30
N ASN A 607 3.91 22.31 4.25
CA ASN A 607 2.68 23.08 4.03
C ASN A 607 1.58 22.66 5.01
N VAL A 608 1.47 21.36 5.29
CA VAL A 608 0.47 20.83 6.24
C VAL A 608 0.82 21.20 7.67
N VAL A 609 2.05 20.91 8.12
CA VAL A 609 2.49 21.18 9.50
C VAL A 609 2.70 22.68 9.71
N GLY A 610 3.44 23.32 8.80
CA GLY A 610 3.86 24.72 8.95
C GLY A 610 2.71 25.72 8.94
N SER A 611 1.63 25.43 8.20
CA SER A 611 0.43 26.29 8.23
C SER A 611 -0.38 26.18 9.53
N LEU A 612 -0.23 25.08 10.29
CA LEU A 612 -0.88 24.87 11.58
C LEU A 612 -0.07 25.42 12.76
N MET A 613 1.16 25.87 12.51
CA MET A 613 2.00 26.52 13.53
C MET A 613 1.45 27.90 13.88
N LYS A 614 1.70 28.36 15.12
CA LYS A 614 1.30 29.69 15.59
C LYS A 614 2.53 30.43 16.16
N PRO A 615 3.10 31.40 15.43
CA PRO A 615 2.75 31.85 14.07
C PRO A 615 3.06 30.78 13.00
N PRO A 616 2.44 30.85 11.79
CA PRO A 616 2.75 29.93 10.71
C PRO A 616 4.24 29.93 10.38
N MET A 617 4.76 28.77 9.99
CA MET A 617 6.15 28.64 9.59
C MET A 617 6.44 29.57 8.40
N LEU A 618 7.57 30.25 8.45
CA LEU A 618 8.06 31.06 7.35
C LEU A 618 8.71 30.15 6.30
N ASP A 619 8.41 30.39 5.04
CA ASP A 619 9.01 29.74 3.89
C ASP A 619 10.41 30.31 3.67
N VAL A 620 11.40 29.45 3.87
CA VAL A 620 12.82 29.76 3.80
C VAL A 620 13.46 29.27 2.50
N THR A 621 12.65 28.77 1.56
CA THR A 621 13.12 28.26 0.27
C THR A 621 13.38 29.35 -0.77
N GLY A 622 12.99 30.59 -0.49
CA GLY A 622 13.22 31.75 -1.35
C GLY A 622 14.61 32.39 -1.22
N ASP A 623 14.92 33.28 -2.17
CA ASP A 623 16.23 33.95 -2.28
C ASP A 623 16.40 35.15 -1.33
N ASP A 624 15.43 35.44 -0.45
CA ASP A 624 15.45 36.60 0.46
C ASP A 624 16.72 36.70 1.31
N PHE A 625 17.28 35.56 1.75
CA PHE A 625 18.54 35.53 2.49
C PHE A 625 19.73 35.90 1.61
N ALA A 626 19.76 35.40 0.37
CA ALA A 626 20.81 35.70 -0.59
C ALA A 626 20.76 37.18 -1.01
N GLU A 627 19.58 37.73 -1.24
CA GLU A 627 19.39 39.16 -1.54
C GLU A 627 19.85 40.07 -0.39
N ALA A 628 19.53 39.70 0.85
CA ALA A 628 20.01 40.42 2.04
C ALA A 628 21.55 40.35 2.15
N GLN A 629 22.15 39.19 1.89
CA GLN A 629 23.61 39.00 1.88
C GLN A 629 24.32 39.79 0.77
N VAL A 630 23.71 39.88 -0.42
CA VAL A 630 24.24 40.73 -1.51
C VAL A 630 24.18 42.20 -1.10
N SER A 631 23.06 42.62 -0.52
CA SER A 631 22.86 44.01 -0.11
C SER A 631 23.80 44.43 1.03
N THR A 632 24.09 43.53 1.97
CA THR A 632 25.11 43.76 3.01
C THR A 632 26.53 43.75 2.43
N ALA A 633 26.83 42.92 1.43
CA ALA A 633 28.11 42.93 0.74
C ALA A 633 28.35 44.25 0.00
N ASP A 634 27.33 44.79 -0.68
CA ASP A 634 27.43 46.09 -1.35
C ASP A 634 27.58 47.24 -0.35
N LYS A 635 26.86 47.21 0.77
CA LYS A 635 27.08 48.18 1.86
C LYS A 635 28.48 48.05 2.47
N THR A 636 29.02 46.84 2.57
CA THR A 636 30.40 46.61 3.03
C THR A 636 31.39 47.29 2.09
N LYS A 637 31.23 47.13 0.76
CA LYS A 637 32.09 47.80 -0.23
C LYS A 637 32.00 49.33 -0.14
N GLU A 638 30.80 49.87 0.07
CA GLU A 638 30.59 51.31 0.27
C GLU A 638 31.34 51.82 1.52
N VAL A 639 31.16 51.12 2.65
CA VAL A 639 31.84 51.43 3.91
C VAL A 639 33.36 51.31 3.76
N ASP A 640 33.86 50.27 3.11
CA ASP A 640 35.30 50.08 2.85
C ASP A 640 35.87 51.17 1.94
N THR A 641 35.12 51.59 0.92
CA THR A 641 35.53 52.69 0.04
C THR A 641 35.63 54.00 0.81
N ASN A 642 34.63 54.31 1.65
CA ASN A 642 34.66 55.53 2.46
C ASN A 642 35.74 55.48 3.54
N LEU A 643 35.90 54.35 4.22
CA LEU A 643 37.00 54.13 5.17
C LEU A 643 38.36 54.30 4.49
N GLY A 644 38.52 53.78 3.28
CA GLY A 644 39.73 53.93 2.47
C GLY A 644 40.02 55.39 2.13
N LYS A 645 39.01 56.14 1.67
CA LYS A 645 39.13 57.59 1.39
C LYS A 645 39.51 58.39 2.65
N LEU A 646 38.85 58.13 3.78
CA LEU A 646 39.14 58.83 5.04
C LEU A 646 40.52 58.46 5.58
N THR A 647 40.94 57.20 5.46
CA THR A 647 42.28 56.76 5.89
C THR A 647 43.37 57.36 5.00
N ASP A 648 43.16 57.38 3.67
CA ASP A 648 44.06 58.04 2.72
C ASP A 648 44.15 59.53 3.04
N MET A 649 43.03 60.22 3.19
CA MET A 649 43.01 61.64 3.55
C MET A 649 43.66 61.90 4.91
N LEU A 650 43.39 61.09 5.95
CA LEU A 650 44.06 61.20 7.25
C LEU A 650 45.57 61.04 7.12
N SER A 651 46.04 60.16 6.24
CA SER A 651 47.48 59.95 5.98
C SER A 651 48.10 61.08 5.14
N ARG A 652 47.31 61.70 4.24
CA ARG A 652 47.73 62.81 3.39
C ARG A 652 47.68 64.16 4.10
N LEU A 653 46.80 64.35 5.09
CA LEU A 653 46.63 65.60 5.81
C LEU A 653 47.95 66.21 6.36
N PRO A 654 48.87 65.45 6.98
CA PRO A 654 50.18 65.97 7.39
C PRO A 654 51.06 66.39 6.21
N ALA A 655 51.03 65.64 5.10
CA ALA A 655 51.79 65.95 3.90
C ALA A 655 51.23 67.18 3.18
N LEU A 656 49.91 67.26 3.01
CA LEU A 656 49.19 68.43 2.48
C LEU A 656 49.44 69.68 3.32
N ARG A 657 49.44 69.57 4.65
CA ARG A 657 49.81 70.70 5.53
C ARG A 657 51.24 71.15 5.26
N LYS A 658 52.18 70.21 5.11
CA LYS A 658 53.58 70.50 4.76
C LYS A 658 53.68 71.14 3.37
N ASP A 659 52.97 70.64 2.38
CA ASP A 659 52.98 71.15 1.01
C ASP A 659 52.35 72.55 0.91
N CYS A 660 51.24 72.80 1.60
CA CYS A 660 50.64 74.13 1.71
C CYS A 660 51.57 75.12 2.41
N ALA A 661 52.26 74.70 3.47
CA ALA A 661 53.24 75.53 4.13
C ALA A 661 54.47 75.78 3.23
N ASN A 662 54.93 74.77 2.49
CA ASN A 662 56.00 74.92 1.50
C ASN A 662 55.60 75.84 0.34
N ALA A 663 54.36 75.76 -0.15
CA ALA A 663 53.83 76.66 -1.18
C ALA A 663 53.70 78.10 -0.69
N ALA A 664 53.30 78.30 0.58
CA ALA A 664 53.31 79.61 1.22
C ALA A 664 54.75 80.16 1.35
N ILE A 665 55.71 79.31 1.72
CA ILE A 665 57.15 79.66 1.76
C ILE A 665 57.68 79.97 0.35
N ALA A 666 57.33 79.19 -0.66
CA ALA A 666 57.76 79.40 -2.04
C ALA A 666 57.22 80.72 -2.61
N LYS A 667 55.93 81.01 -2.38
CA LYS A 667 55.30 82.28 -2.79
C LYS A 667 55.90 83.48 -2.05
N ALA A 668 56.30 83.29 -0.79
CA ALA A 668 57.05 84.31 -0.06
C ALA A 668 58.47 84.47 -0.59
N SER A 669 59.13 83.37 -0.98
CA SER A 669 60.46 83.38 -1.60
C SER A 669 60.43 84.09 -2.94
N GLU A 670 59.45 83.84 -3.81
CA GLU A 670 59.25 84.60 -5.06
C GLU A 670 59.06 86.10 -4.79
N GLY A 671 58.28 86.45 -3.75
CA GLY A 671 58.13 87.85 -3.33
C GLY A 671 59.41 88.47 -2.78
N ILE A 672 60.30 87.68 -2.20
CA ILE A 672 61.62 88.13 -1.71
C ILE A 672 62.61 88.23 -2.88
N GLU A 673 62.62 87.27 -3.81
CA GLU A 673 63.43 87.30 -5.03
C GLU A 673 63.08 88.53 -5.88
N ASP A 674 61.80 88.82 -6.12
CA ASP A 674 61.37 90.03 -6.85
C ASP A 674 61.81 91.34 -6.14
N ILE A 675 61.95 91.32 -4.81
CA ILE A 675 62.49 92.45 -4.04
C ILE A 675 64.02 92.53 -4.17
N VAL A 676 64.72 91.39 -4.12
CA VAL A 676 66.18 91.30 -4.22
C VAL A 676 66.67 91.65 -5.62
N ASP A 677 65.99 91.18 -6.66
CA ASP A 677 66.29 91.50 -8.06
C ASP A 677 66.10 92.99 -8.34
N LYS A 678 65.01 93.59 -7.84
CA LYS A 678 64.80 95.05 -7.92
C LYS A 678 65.84 95.85 -7.15
N LEU A 679 66.34 95.32 -6.04
CA LEU A 679 67.45 95.91 -5.27
C LEU A 679 68.79 95.82 -6.01
N ALA A 680 68.99 94.78 -6.82
CA ALA A 680 70.22 94.56 -7.58
C ALA A 680 70.28 95.34 -8.90
N GLU A 681 69.14 95.54 -9.57
CA GLU A 681 69.09 96.16 -10.91
C GLU A 681 68.92 97.69 -10.90
N ASP A 682 68.26 98.27 -9.90
CA ASP A 682 67.95 99.71 -9.89
C ASP A 682 68.43 100.40 -8.60
N CYS A 683 69.62 101.00 -8.66
CA CYS A 683 70.20 101.77 -7.55
C CYS A 683 69.37 103.01 -7.17
N ALA A 684 68.56 103.55 -8.10
CA ALA A 684 67.65 104.64 -7.77
C ALA A 684 66.48 104.11 -6.94
N TRP A 685 65.96 102.92 -7.30
CA TRP A 685 64.94 102.21 -6.53
C TRP A 685 65.44 101.86 -5.13
N SER A 686 66.66 101.34 -4.96
CA SER A 686 67.21 100.98 -3.64
C SER A 686 67.41 102.21 -2.73
N SER A 687 67.83 103.35 -3.28
CA SER A 687 67.88 104.60 -2.50
C SER A 687 66.47 105.06 -2.12
N SER A 688 65.48 104.98 -3.02
CA SER A 688 64.09 105.38 -2.74
C SER A 688 63.37 104.42 -1.78
N PHE A 689 63.72 103.13 -1.82
CA PHE A 689 63.23 102.07 -0.94
C PHE A 689 63.67 102.32 0.51
N CYS A 690 64.84 102.94 0.69
CA CYS A 690 65.41 103.25 2.00
C CYS A 690 65.13 104.68 2.50
N THR A 691 64.78 105.66 1.66
CA THR A 691 64.79 107.07 2.07
C THR A 691 63.45 107.70 2.44
N ASP A 692 62.32 107.50 1.73
CA ASP A 692 61.14 108.35 2.04
C ASP A 692 59.73 107.78 1.83
N GLN A 693 59.55 106.54 1.38
CA GLN A 693 58.25 105.89 1.45
C GLN A 693 58.33 104.50 2.07
N ARG A 694 57.89 104.47 3.34
CA ARG A 694 57.31 103.34 4.09
C ARG A 694 58.27 102.55 5.00
N LYS A 695 58.34 103.00 6.26
CA LYS A 695 58.36 102.10 7.44
C LYS A 695 57.32 100.97 7.32
N ASP A 696 56.23 101.23 6.60
CA ASP A 696 55.18 100.28 6.23
C ASP A 696 55.60 99.16 5.28
N SER A 697 56.56 99.34 4.35
CA SER A 697 56.93 98.31 3.38
C SER A 697 57.95 97.35 3.97
N VAL A 698 58.98 97.88 4.62
CA VAL A 698 59.92 97.07 5.41
C VAL A 698 59.20 96.45 6.62
N GLY A 699 58.25 97.17 7.23
CA GLY A 699 57.36 96.66 8.27
C GLY A 699 56.42 95.56 7.76
N ARG A 700 55.82 95.69 6.57
CA ARG A 700 55.00 94.64 5.94
C ARG A 700 55.83 93.45 5.50
N LEU A 701 57.04 93.65 4.97
CA LEU A 701 57.93 92.56 4.60
C LEU A 701 58.40 91.81 5.85
N SER A 702 58.79 92.53 6.90
CA SER A 702 59.13 91.96 8.20
C SER A 702 57.92 91.30 8.87
N ALA A 703 56.71 91.85 8.72
CA ALA A 703 55.48 91.25 9.25
C ALA A 703 55.09 90.00 8.46
N ASN A 704 55.25 89.99 7.12
CA ASN A 704 55.04 88.82 6.28
C ASN A 704 56.07 87.72 6.59
N LEU A 705 57.35 88.08 6.75
CA LEU A 705 58.42 87.16 7.17
C LEU A 705 58.18 86.60 8.58
N ASN A 706 57.77 87.45 9.53
CA ASN A 706 57.42 87.01 10.87
C ASN A 706 56.16 86.14 10.87
N GLN A 707 55.16 86.44 10.03
CA GLN A 707 53.97 85.62 9.86
C GLN A 707 54.32 84.23 9.28
N ILE A 708 55.29 84.15 8.36
CA ILE A 708 55.81 82.88 7.85
C ILE A 708 56.57 82.11 8.93
N LEU A 709 57.39 82.80 9.74
CA LEU A 709 58.09 82.19 10.88
C LEU A 709 57.13 81.71 11.98
N ASP A 710 56.05 82.45 12.24
CA ASP A 710 55.04 82.14 13.25
C ASP A 710 54.07 81.01 12.81
N THR A 711 53.97 80.70 11.51
CA THR A 711 53.18 79.55 11.01
C THR A 711 53.79 78.18 11.35
N GLY A 712 54.93 78.15 12.07
CA GLY A 712 55.44 76.94 12.73
C GLY A 712 56.09 75.91 11.81
N ASN A 713 56.39 76.27 10.56
CA ASN A 713 57.06 75.39 9.59
C ASN A 713 58.54 75.76 9.35
N SER A 714 59.24 76.21 10.39
CA SER A 714 60.64 76.65 10.33
C SER A 714 61.68 75.51 10.32
N GLN A 715 61.29 74.25 10.06
CA GLN A 715 62.26 73.13 10.01
C GLN A 715 63.19 73.15 8.78
N GLY A 716 63.09 74.15 7.90
CA GLY A 716 64.01 74.35 6.76
C GLY A 716 64.70 75.71 6.70
N LEU A 717 64.24 76.70 7.48
CA LEU A 717 64.94 77.96 7.70
C LEU A 717 65.35 77.94 9.17
N GLU A 718 66.63 77.68 9.45
CA GLU A 718 67.19 77.97 10.78
C GLU A 718 66.68 79.36 11.19
N THR A 719 66.14 79.48 12.41
CA THR A 719 65.62 80.75 12.97
C THR A 719 66.59 81.91 12.77
N ASP A 720 67.88 81.60 12.66
CA ASP A 720 68.93 82.55 12.38
C ASP A 720 68.87 83.09 10.95
N SER A 721 68.56 82.28 9.93
CA SER A 721 68.54 82.72 8.52
C SER A 721 67.43 83.72 8.21
N GLY A 722 66.21 83.53 8.74
CA GLY A 722 65.11 84.49 8.56
C GLY A 722 65.34 85.82 9.30
N THR A 723 65.92 85.73 10.50
CA THR A 723 66.34 86.90 11.29
C THR A 723 67.52 87.62 10.64
N ILE A 724 68.47 86.86 10.07
CA ILE A 724 69.61 87.37 9.30
C ILE A 724 69.12 88.06 8.03
N LEU A 725 68.17 87.51 7.27
CA LEU A 725 67.63 88.16 6.08
C LEU A 725 66.90 89.47 6.44
N ALA A 726 66.06 89.45 7.47
CA ALA A 726 65.36 90.64 7.97
C ALA A 726 66.33 91.69 8.52
N SER A 727 67.41 91.28 9.19
CA SER A 727 68.47 92.15 9.70
C SER A 727 69.39 92.67 8.58
N GLY A 728 69.63 91.87 7.53
CA GLY A 728 70.44 92.22 6.38
C GLY A 728 69.74 93.24 5.49
N ILE A 729 68.43 93.10 5.29
CA ILE A 729 67.59 94.12 4.64
C ILE A 729 67.52 95.38 5.50
N ARG A 730 67.42 95.26 6.83
CA ARG A 730 67.51 96.42 7.75
C ARG A 730 68.88 97.10 7.70
N GLY A 731 69.96 96.34 7.61
CA GLY A 731 71.33 96.85 7.57
C GLY A 731 71.75 97.41 6.20
N ALA A 732 71.03 97.07 5.12
CA ALA A 732 71.23 97.66 3.80
C ALA A 732 70.67 99.09 3.71
N CYS A 733 69.72 99.47 4.57
CA CYS A 733 69.25 100.85 4.70
C CYS A 733 69.99 101.53 5.88
N PRO A 734 70.90 102.48 5.63
CA PRO A 734 71.61 103.18 6.71
C PRO A 734 70.63 104.06 7.51
N ASP A 735 70.76 104.04 8.84
CA ASP A 735 69.97 104.89 9.75
C ASP A 735 70.23 106.40 9.59
N ASN A 736 71.18 106.80 8.72
CA ASN A 736 71.56 108.21 8.52
C ASN A 736 72.14 108.44 7.10
N PRO A 737 71.44 109.17 6.20
CA PRO A 737 71.85 109.33 4.80
C PRO A 737 72.97 110.38 4.54
N ASP A 738 73.37 111.19 5.51
CA ASP A 738 74.15 112.41 5.26
C ASP A 738 75.67 112.33 5.54
N THR A 739 76.29 111.15 5.55
CA THR A 739 77.77 111.06 5.59
C THR A 739 78.32 110.19 4.48
N GLU A 740 78.56 110.84 3.36
CA GLU A 740 79.24 110.35 2.17
C GLU A 740 80.76 110.25 2.43
N THR A 741 81.39 109.14 2.03
CA THR A 741 82.53 109.15 1.10
C THR A 741 83.03 107.73 0.76
N THR A 742 82.93 107.42 -0.54
CA THR A 742 83.92 106.62 -1.29
C THR A 742 83.99 105.09 -1.08
N ASN A 743 82.89 104.39 -0.81
CA ASN A 743 82.86 102.91 -0.97
C ASN A 743 81.54 102.31 -1.48
N GLN A 744 80.65 103.14 -2.05
CA GLN A 744 79.32 102.70 -2.51
C GLN A 744 79.35 101.89 -3.82
N LYS A 745 80.40 102.05 -4.65
CA LYS A 745 80.61 101.24 -5.86
C LYS A 745 81.15 99.83 -5.59
N GLU A 746 81.88 99.61 -4.48
CA GLU A 746 82.38 98.28 -4.11
C GLU A 746 81.33 97.44 -3.36
N ARG A 747 80.36 98.08 -2.69
CA ARG A 747 79.25 97.37 -2.01
C ARG A 747 78.25 96.73 -2.98
N CYS A 748 78.08 97.27 -4.19
CA CYS A 748 77.24 96.64 -5.22
C CYS A 748 77.91 95.41 -5.88
N ALA A 749 79.19 95.13 -5.58
CA ALA A 749 79.93 93.98 -6.13
C ALA A 749 79.84 92.70 -5.25
N TRP A 750 79.11 92.74 -4.13
CA TRP A 750 78.85 91.54 -3.30
C TRP A 750 77.65 90.71 -3.77
N GLY A 751 76.83 91.23 -4.70
CA GLY A 751 75.65 90.52 -5.23
C GLY A 751 75.97 89.31 -6.13
N SER A 752 77.16 89.25 -6.73
CA SER A 752 77.49 88.20 -7.73
C SER A 752 78.08 86.91 -7.15
N LYS A 753 78.25 86.80 -5.82
CA LYS A 753 78.72 85.56 -5.14
C LYS A 753 77.65 84.86 -4.30
N ALA A 754 76.47 85.46 -4.11
CA ALA A 754 75.35 84.82 -3.42
C ALA A 754 74.55 83.86 -4.34
N ASP A 755 74.61 84.10 -5.65
CA ASP A 755 73.78 83.41 -6.65
C ASP A 755 74.23 81.95 -6.93
N SER A 756 75.54 81.68 -6.89
CA SER A 756 76.06 80.32 -7.10
C SER A 756 75.78 79.36 -5.94
N THR A 757 75.69 79.88 -4.70
CA THR A 757 75.52 79.04 -3.50
C THR A 757 74.05 78.68 -3.23
N PHE A 758 73.11 79.50 -3.69
CA PHE A 758 71.67 79.26 -3.54
C PHE A 758 71.14 78.30 -4.62
N SER A 759 71.57 78.47 -5.87
CA SER A 759 71.22 77.57 -6.99
C SER A 759 71.74 76.13 -6.79
N GLU A 760 72.92 75.98 -6.17
CA GLU A 760 73.55 74.68 -5.91
C GLU A 760 72.91 73.95 -4.70
N ARG A 761 72.42 74.70 -3.70
CA ARG A 761 71.63 74.14 -2.58
C ARG A 761 70.22 73.68 -3.01
N GLN A 762 69.53 74.38 -3.91
CA GLN A 762 68.25 73.91 -4.46
C GLN A 762 68.40 72.60 -5.25
N LYS A 763 69.49 72.44 -6.01
CA LYS A 763 69.79 71.18 -6.73
C LYS A 763 70.06 70.01 -5.78
N LEU A 764 70.75 70.24 -4.65
CA LEU A 764 71.02 69.21 -3.64
C LEU A 764 69.76 68.83 -2.84
N GLN A 765 68.86 69.77 -2.57
CA GLN A 765 67.62 69.52 -1.83
C GLN A 765 66.57 68.77 -2.67
N LYS A 766 66.51 69.04 -3.98
CA LYS A 766 65.71 68.28 -4.95
C LYS A 766 66.19 66.83 -5.11
N ASN A 767 67.50 66.61 -5.07
CA ASN A 767 68.08 65.26 -5.14
C ASN A 767 67.95 64.45 -3.84
N TYR A 768 67.72 65.11 -2.69
CA TYR A 768 67.55 64.45 -1.39
C TYR A 768 66.09 64.03 -1.12
N SER A 769 65.08 64.73 -1.68
CA SER A 769 63.66 64.33 -1.56
C SER A 769 63.31 63.07 -2.35
N ASP A 770 64.01 62.83 -3.46
CA ASP A 770 63.74 61.72 -4.37
C ASP A 770 64.36 60.38 -3.90
N ALA A 771 65.21 60.40 -2.87
CA ALA A 771 66.00 59.24 -2.44
C ALA A 771 65.47 58.46 -1.22
N THR A 772 64.39 58.90 -0.55
CA THR A 772 63.96 58.34 0.76
C THR A 772 62.62 57.60 0.82
N SER A 773 61.91 57.37 -0.29
CA SER A 773 60.63 56.63 -0.29
C SER A 773 60.77 55.18 -0.74
N CYS A 774 61.53 54.35 0.01
CA CYS A 774 61.29 52.88 0.15
C CYS A 774 62.43 52.19 0.92
N VAL A 775 62.37 52.18 2.26
CA VAL A 775 63.17 51.29 3.10
C VAL A 775 62.28 50.65 4.20
N ALA A 776 61.89 49.39 3.95
CA ALA A 776 61.80 48.19 4.83
C ALA A 776 61.19 48.28 6.27
N PRO A 777 60.53 47.23 6.84
CA PRO A 777 61.01 45.84 6.78
C PRO A 777 59.98 44.70 6.67
N VAL A 778 60.59 43.52 6.54
CA VAL A 778 60.11 42.17 6.28
C VAL A 778 59.76 41.40 7.58
N ALA A 779 58.67 40.63 7.49
CA ALA A 779 58.33 39.37 8.16
C ALA A 779 58.03 39.29 9.68
N THR A 780 56.82 38.79 9.97
CA THR A 780 56.60 37.67 10.90
C THR A 780 55.58 36.69 10.32
N LYS A 781 55.93 35.40 10.26
CA LYS A 781 55.03 34.28 9.89
C LYS A 781 54.03 33.98 11.03
N PRO A 782 52.78 33.61 10.72
CA PRO A 782 52.01 32.71 11.56
C PRO A 782 51.84 31.34 10.90
N SER A 783 52.20 30.32 11.66
CA SER A 783 51.83 28.92 11.46
C SER A 783 50.35 28.70 11.84
N GLY A 784 49.55 28.15 10.93
CA GLY A 784 48.18 27.70 11.26
C GLY A 784 47.40 27.28 10.02
N LYS A 785 46.73 26.11 10.08
CA LYS A 785 45.93 25.52 8.99
C LYS A 785 44.71 26.39 8.67
N VAL A 786 44.53 26.69 7.40
CA VAL A 786 43.45 27.52 6.85
C VAL A 786 42.36 26.61 6.27
N SER A 787 41.08 26.91 6.54
CA SER A 787 39.92 26.17 6.02
C SER A 787 39.46 26.72 4.67
N ALA A 788 38.66 25.94 3.95
CA ALA A 788 38.26 26.15 2.55
C ALA A 788 37.48 27.45 2.25
N THR A 789 37.11 28.24 3.26
CA THR A 789 36.33 29.47 3.07
C THR A 789 37.19 30.74 2.90
N ASP A 790 38.50 30.67 3.17
CA ASP A 790 39.45 31.80 3.04
C ASP A 790 40.02 31.98 1.61
N VAL A 791 39.53 31.22 0.64
CA VAL A 791 40.09 31.18 -0.72
C VAL A 791 39.58 32.34 -1.60
N SER A 792 38.35 32.83 -1.42
CA SER A 792 37.78 33.87 -2.29
C SER A 792 38.28 35.28 -1.99
N GLN A 793 38.51 35.62 -0.71
CA GLN A 793 39.05 36.92 -0.32
C GLN A 793 40.54 37.04 -0.69
N LYS A 794 41.32 35.96 -0.52
CA LYS A 794 42.70 35.89 -1.01
C LYS A 794 42.80 35.99 -2.52
N GLN A 795 41.89 35.38 -3.27
CA GLN A 795 41.86 35.48 -4.74
C GLN A 795 41.55 36.90 -5.22
N MET A 796 40.68 37.64 -4.52
CA MET A 796 40.36 39.05 -4.82
C MET A 796 41.49 40.01 -4.43
N ASP A 797 42.15 39.80 -3.29
CA ASP A 797 43.32 40.58 -2.88
C ASP A 797 44.53 40.28 -3.79
N GLU A 798 44.66 39.05 -4.30
CA GLU A 798 45.70 38.63 -5.22
C GLU A 798 45.45 39.13 -6.66
N LEU A 799 44.19 39.26 -7.11
CA LEU A 799 43.79 39.90 -8.37
C LEU A 799 43.99 41.43 -8.35
N THR A 800 43.67 42.07 -7.22
CA THR A 800 43.86 43.53 -7.05
C THR A 800 45.35 43.88 -6.95
N ARG A 801 46.15 43.01 -6.32
CA ARG A 801 47.62 43.12 -6.28
C ARG A 801 48.28 42.78 -7.63
N LYS A 802 47.71 41.86 -8.41
CA LYS A 802 48.12 41.56 -9.81
C LYS A 802 47.91 42.78 -10.71
N ASN A 803 46.77 43.45 -10.61
CA ASN A 803 46.45 44.59 -11.47
C ASN A 803 47.27 45.84 -11.12
N LEU A 804 47.61 46.09 -9.84
CA LEU A 804 48.53 47.17 -9.45
C LEU A 804 50.00 46.92 -9.88
N CYS A 805 50.43 45.67 -10.04
CA CYS A 805 51.80 45.35 -10.48
C CYS A 805 51.93 45.21 -12.01
N THR A 806 50.84 44.96 -12.75
CA THR A 806 50.90 44.77 -14.21
C THR A 806 50.91 46.10 -14.98
N SER A 807 50.28 47.16 -14.47
CA SER A 807 50.36 48.50 -15.10
C SER A 807 51.75 49.14 -14.97
N ASN A 808 52.50 48.81 -13.91
CA ASN A 808 53.85 49.33 -13.68
C ASN A 808 54.95 48.54 -14.39
N ALA A 809 54.66 47.34 -14.92
CA ALA A 809 55.63 46.53 -15.68
C ALA A 809 55.86 47.06 -17.10
N ALA A 810 54.85 47.68 -17.73
CA ALA A 810 55.00 48.37 -19.01
C ALA A 810 55.86 49.63 -18.86
N ALA A 811 55.61 50.43 -17.81
CA ALA A 811 56.42 51.61 -17.48
C ALA A 811 57.88 51.26 -17.12
N TYR A 812 58.12 50.10 -16.49
CA TYR A 812 59.47 49.63 -16.18
C TYR A 812 60.25 49.18 -17.42
N LYS A 813 59.57 48.67 -18.46
CA LYS A 813 60.19 48.26 -19.72
C LYS A 813 60.62 49.48 -20.54
N ASP A 814 59.77 50.50 -20.58
CA ASP A 814 60.08 51.78 -21.25
C ASP A 814 61.20 52.54 -20.54
N GLN A 815 61.25 52.48 -19.20
CA GLN A 815 62.38 53.03 -18.41
C GLN A 815 63.68 52.23 -18.60
N LEU A 816 63.61 50.91 -18.78
CA LEU A 816 64.78 50.06 -19.04
C LEU A 816 65.36 50.29 -20.45
N ASP A 817 64.50 50.50 -21.45
CA ASP A 817 64.93 50.79 -22.82
C ASP A 817 65.45 52.23 -22.96
N ALA A 818 64.91 53.20 -22.22
CA ALA A 818 65.49 54.54 -22.06
C ALA A 818 66.85 54.52 -21.34
N LEU A 819 67.04 53.62 -20.36
CA LEU A 819 68.33 53.44 -19.68
C LEU A 819 69.39 52.81 -20.59
N LYS A 820 68.98 51.87 -21.46
CA LYS A 820 69.87 51.28 -22.50
C LYS A 820 70.30 52.31 -23.53
N GLU A 821 69.39 53.19 -23.95
CA GLU A 821 69.71 54.27 -24.88
C GLU A 821 70.65 55.31 -24.23
N THR A 822 70.49 55.56 -22.93
CA THR A 822 71.36 56.45 -22.14
C THR A 822 72.75 55.83 -21.92
N CYS A 823 72.85 54.53 -21.65
CA CYS A 823 74.13 53.83 -21.50
C CYS A 823 74.88 53.69 -22.85
N ALA A 824 74.17 53.46 -23.96
CA ALA A 824 74.78 53.44 -25.29
C ALA A 824 75.33 54.80 -25.74
N LYS A 825 74.79 55.91 -25.19
CA LYS A 825 75.32 57.27 -25.38
C LYS A 825 76.56 57.55 -24.50
N ILE A 826 76.65 56.92 -23.33
CA ILE A 826 77.78 57.05 -22.40
C ILE A 826 79.00 56.24 -22.87
N ASP A 827 78.82 55.09 -23.54
CA ASP A 827 79.92 54.28 -24.10
C ASP A 827 80.75 54.96 -25.22
N LYS A 828 80.34 56.15 -25.68
CA LYS A 828 81.14 56.98 -26.61
C LYS A 828 82.10 57.95 -25.91
N ALA A 829 82.02 58.09 -24.59
CA ALA A 829 82.92 58.92 -23.80
C ALA A 829 83.89 58.02 -23.02
N LYS A 830 85.13 57.91 -23.50
CA LYS A 830 86.20 57.18 -22.82
C LYS A 830 86.51 57.82 -21.46
N ASP A 831 86.08 57.20 -20.36
CA ASP A 831 86.91 56.80 -19.21
C ASP A 831 86.05 56.32 -18.02
N SER A 832 86.38 55.12 -17.51
CA SER A 832 85.84 54.40 -16.33
C SER A 832 84.64 53.43 -16.54
N PRO A 833 84.88 52.11 -16.72
CA PRO A 833 83.83 51.11 -16.97
C PRO A 833 83.05 50.62 -15.73
N ARG A 834 83.38 51.05 -14.49
CA ARG A 834 82.95 50.30 -13.29
C ARG A 834 81.59 50.67 -12.67
N ALA A 835 80.94 51.74 -13.12
CA ALA A 835 79.64 52.16 -12.55
C ALA A 835 78.43 51.53 -13.26
N CYS A 836 78.49 51.35 -14.58
CA CYS A 836 77.39 50.75 -15.35
C CYS A 836 77.28 49.23 -15.17
N GLU A 837 78.40 48.52 -15.05
CA GLU A 837 78.44 47.06 -14.94
C GLU A 837 77.84 46.56 -13.61
N ALA A 838 77.97 47.35 -12.54
CA ALA A 838 77.38 47.09 -11.23
C ALA A 838 75.86 47.38 -11.19
N ALA A 839 75.39 48.37 -11.95
CA ALA A 839 73.96 48.66 -12.08
C ALA A 839 73.26 47.62 -12.98
N TYR A 840 73.92 47.23 -14.08
CA TYR A 840 73.44 46.19 -15.00
C TYR A 840 73.36 44.81 -14.32
N SER A 841 74.40 44.39 -13.59
CA SER A 841 74.39 43.10 -12.86
C SER A 841 73.32 43.03 -11.76
N ARG A 842 72.99 44.15 -11.11
CA ARG A 842 71.90 44.22 -10.11
C ARG A 842 70.51 44.19 -10.76
N ALA A 843 70.37 44.79 -11.94
CA ALA A 843 69.14 44.75 -12.73
C ALA A 843 68.91 43.34 -13.33
N GLU A 844 69.96 42.68 -13.83
CA GLU A 844 69.91 41.30 -14.34
C GLU A 844 69.63 40.28 -13.22
N GLY A 845 70.19 40.49 -12.03
CA GLY A 845 69.90 39.68 -10.83
C GLY A 845 68.44 39.79 -10.38
N LYS A 846 67.84 40.99 -10.41
CA LYS A 846 66.41 41.20 -10.12
C LYS A 846 65.51 40.63 -11.23
N ALA A 847 65.89 40.76 -12.50
CA ALA A 847 65.14 40.19 -13.62
C ALA A 847 65.15 38.64 -13.61
N ARG A 848 66.28 38.01 -13.24
CA ARG A 848 66.35 36.55 -13.03
C ARG A 848 65.52 36.11 -11.82
N ALA A 849 65.52 36.85 -10.71
CA ALA A 849 64.67 36.55 -9.56
C ALA A 849 63.16 36.62 -9.88
N ILE A 850 62.74 37.58 -10.71
CA ILE A 850 61.36 37.72 -11.21
C ILE A 850 61.00 36.61 -12.22
N SER A 851 61.93 36.21 -13.08
CA SER A 851 61.78 35.09 -14.03
C SER A 851 61.63 33.74 -13.31
N THR A 852 62.42 33.49 -12.25
CA THR A 852 62.32 32.28 -11.41
C THR A 852 61.04 32.25 -10.57
N ALA A 853 60.58 33.39 -10.06
CA ALA A 853 59.31 33.49 -9.35
C ALA A 853 58.09 33.23 -10.27
N THR A 854 58.14 33.72 -11.51
CA THR A 854 57.09 33.49 -12.52
C THR A 854 57.03 32.03 -12.99
N ARG A 855 58.17 31.34 -13.09
CA ARG A 855 58.27 29.91 -13.49
C ARG A 855 57.79 28.94 -12.40
N ASN A 856 57.92 29.32 -11.12
CA ASN A 856 57.41 28.55 -9.98
C ASN A 856 55.89 28.76 -9.74
N ALA A 857 55.31 29.87 -10.21
CA ALA A 857 53.88 30.13 -10.15
C ALA A 857 53.07 29.34 -11.20
N THR A 858 53.72 28.89 -12.30
CA THR A 858 53.07 28.15 -13.40
C THR A 858 53.14 26.62 -13.26
N SER A 859 53.92 26.07 -12.32
CA SER A 859 54.06 24.62 -12.10
C SER A 859 53.12 24.02 -11.04
N SER A 860 52.22 24.80 -10.45
CA SER A 860 51.30 24.35 -9.38
C SER A 860 49.83 24.16 -9.80
N SER A 861 49.52 24.25 -11.10
CA SER A 861 48.14 24.13 -11.61
C SER A 861 47.82 22.81 -12.33
N SER A 862 48.60 21.75 -12.12
CA SER A 862 48.27 20.40 -12.61
C SER A 862 48.01 19.45 -11.43
N GLY A 863 46.76 19.42 -10.96
CA GLY A 863 46.27 18.32 -10.12
C GLY A 863 45.35 18.74 -8.98
N VAL A 864 44.08 19.06 -9.29
CA VAL A 864 42.93 18.81 -8.41
C VAL A 864 41.70 18.55 -9.29
N LYS A 865 41.10 17.37 -9.09
CA LYS A 865 39.73 17.01 -9.53
C LYS A 865 38.74 17.56 -8.51
#